data_AF-A0AAD9BWG9-F1
#
_entry.id   AF-A0AAD9BWG9-F1
#
_cell.length_a   1.000
_cell.length_b   1.000
_cell.length_c   1.000
_cell.angle_alpha   90.00
_cell.angle_beta   90.00
_cell.angle_gamma   90.00
#
_symmetry.space_group_name_H-M   'P 1'
#
loop_
_entity.id
_entity.type
_entity.pdbx_description
1 polymer ?
#
loop_
_entity_poly.entity_id
_entity_poly.type
_entity_poly.pdbx_seq_one_letter_code
_entity_poly.pdbx_strand_id
1 'polypeptide(L)'
;MGQIYEASLSLPETDLARQQLQHLPKLCAELMLDGFPLELVDGEASNIPIGWVTDVLSQLNDLVSPKNKILVVTVLGVQSTGKSTLLNTMFGVQFAVSSGRCTRGAFMLLIKINEDVRKDFNCDFMVIIDTEGLKSPELAQLDNSHEHDNELATLVVGLSDITIINIAMENSTEMKDILQIVVHAFLRMKEVGKKPKCQFVHQNVSDVSAHDKNLRDRKLLLQQLNEMTQAAAKMEKKKENMSFTDVMEYSPDTGNWYIPGLWNGNPPMAAVNAGYSEAVYELKKNIIHILGSCGSSANNILEFTEWMKSLWTAVKHENFIFSFRNSLVADAYMRLCKEFNKWEWDFKKEMYTWVTHAETRLSNFGTAADKSNKSDMRELLMLLKNEALTELSKWETKLLGNLEQYFKQTEGHVYLVEGYKQEFKNSAMSLRREMERSVFNQLTAASDIRQGMTKLHRIRENHTKELENRVCALIEECWEKKVQMTEKELDEEFDKMWTKTVNELSFKEMKVGDIFTSVSHRLRTNLSTKGSHASHLLSQKVLKECGQDPFKYKAEGTLKKLSEAIKKIFNISSHTKAVQQIADSIITDCSQFVTDTMQRKSNYHDTYIEEILNMIDERMQDNHDVETDITFELSLKQHICADAARRFQKMHQDFLHENDPYICLNKNKEKFLADFKDVFRNVDQCQKKAEEFTDRCLKPAVEDFVNRSLGPDIIGEMLTSEQFSTRMSFQYSVLLDLTSKDDFEKYQSFNCSYEKYVKKWILNKILERFSDGSTMFEDQHLQSCVNSINNAIQKAKTEKSGNLKSFVEDVCQELGDKLVISQDALGAFMILNKADQEQFAHWLTECVKEMAQTLREKFKKTNIQTKLQSLHVNPQNELFNKLIGCGKQCPFCASPCEAGGTGQHEHFTSLHRPQALGQYRLQTGNGILTSVTKRFFQTGKSHQMQASRHHYWKYVLVKYNKQLAEAFNAKPADIPATWREITPEQAEASLKEAFHIN
;
A
#
# COMPACT_ATOMS: atom_id res chain seq x y z
N MET A 1 -19.72 18.14 41.63
CA MET A 1 -19.94 17.50 42.97
C MET A 1 -19.75 16.00 42.93
N GLY A 2 -20.29 15.28 41.93
CA GLY A 2 -20.16 13.82 41.84
C GLY A 2 -18.72 13.30 41.94
N GLN A 3 -17.75 13.92 41.26
CA GLN A 3 -16.34 13.53 41.37
C GLN A 3 -15.76 13.66 42.79
N ILE A 4 -16.19 14.68 43.55
CA ILE A 4 -15.73 14.90 44.94
C ILE A 4 -16.29 13.78 45.83
N TYR A 5 -17.55 13.41 45.63
CA TYR A 5 -18.18 12.30 46.33
C TYR A 5 -17.47 10.98 46.04
N GLU A 6 -17.21 10.65 44.77
CA GLU A 6 -16.51 9.42 44.40
C GLU A 6 -15.07 9.36 44.93
N ALA A 7 -14.35 10.48 44.90
CA ALA A 7 -13.02 10.58 45.51
C ALA A 7 -13.08 10.30 47.03
N SER A 8 -14.13 10.76 47.72
CA SER A 8 -14.32 10.51 49.14
C SER A 8 -14.60 9.05 49.48
N LEU A 9 -15.21 8.28 48.57
CA LEU A 9 -15.46 6.84 48.76
C LEU A 9 -14.16 6.02 48.76
N SER A 10 -13.07 6.56 48.22
CA SER A 10 -11.73 5.94 48.27
C SER A 10 -11.04 6.10 49.63
N LEU A 11 -11.56 6.94 50.53
CA LEU A 11 -11.03 7.14 51.88
C LEU A 11 -11.59 6.08 52.86
N PRO A 12 -10.90 5.77 53.97
CA PRO A 12 -11.42 4.87 55.01
C PRO A 12 -12.77 5.33 55.56
N GLU A 13 -13.63 4.40 55.99
CA GLU A 13 -14.96 4.71 56.55
C GLU A 13 -14.93 5.57 57.83
N THR A 14 -13.80 5.57 58.52
CA THR A 14 -13.56 6.39 59.72
C THR A 14 -13.12 7.82 59.39
N ASP A 15 -12.89 8.15 58.11
CA ASP A 15 -12.45 9.48 57.69
C ASP A 15 -13.60 10.49 57.75
N LEU A 16 -13.32 11.64 58.37
CA LEU A 16 -14.31 12.70 58.60
C LEU A 16 -14.86 13.25 57.27
N ALA A 17 -14.04 13.34 56.22
CA ALA A 17 -14.48 13.83 54.91
C ALA A 17 -15.45 12.86 54.24
N ARG A 18 -15.25 11.54 54.38
CA ARG A 18 -16.19 10.52 53.87
C ARG A 18 -17.52 10.57 54.62
N GLN A 19 -17.51 10.68 55.95
CA GLN A 19 -18.73 10.79 56.76
C GLN A 19 -19.52 12.07 56.45
N GLN A 20 -18.84 13.19 56.21
CA GLN A 20 -19.47 14.44 55.82
C GLN A 20 -20.07 14.39 54.41
N LEU A 21 -19.61 13.55 53.49
CA LEU A 21 -20.12 13.52 52.12
C LEU A 21 -21.20 12.45 51.89
N GLN A 22 -21.37 11.51 52.82
CA GLN A 22 -22.38 10.43 52.74
C GLN A 22 -23.84 10.88 52.68
N HIS A 23 -24.18 12.07 53.19
CA HIS A 23 -25.56 12.57 53.18
C HIS A 23 -25.94 13.33 51.89
N LEU A 24 -24.95 13.65 51.04
CA LEU A 24 -25.18 14.42 49.81
C LEU A 24 -26.09 13.73 48.80
N PRO A 25 -26.02 12.40 48.56
CA PRO A 25 -26.90 11.75 47.60
C PRO A 25 -28.39 11.92 47.93
N LYS A 26 -28.73 11.83 49.22
CA LYS A 26 -30.11 12.02 49.69
C LYS A 26 -30.60 13.46 49.50
N LEU A 27 -29.78 14.45 49.86
CA LEU A 27 -30.11 15.86 49.64
C LEU A 27 -30.31 16.15 48.13
N CYS A 28 -29.46 15.56 47.29
CA CYS A 28 -29.60 15.71 45.84
C CYS A 28 -30.87 15.05 45.30
N ALA A 29 -31.27 13.91 45.84
CA ALA A 29 -32.54 13.26 45.48
C ALA A 29 -33.76 14.12 45.88
N GLU A 30 -33.73 14.77 47.04
CA GLU A 30 -34.76 15.73 47.47
C GLU A 30 -34.82 16.93 46.51
N LEU A 31 -33.67 17.49 46.11
CA LEU A 31 -33.62 18.58 45.12
C LEU A 31 -34.15 18.15 43.74
N MET A 32 -33.89 16.92 43.31
CA MET A 32 -34.46 16.40 42.06
C MET A 32 -35.99 16.33 42.10
N LEU A 33 -36.59 16.01 43.26
CA LEU A 33 -38.05 16.02 43.43
C LEU A 33 -38.64 17.43 43.37
N ASP A 34 -37.88 18.43 43.82
CA ASP A 34 -38.24 19.85 43.70
C ASP A 34 -38.04 20.41 42.29
N GLY A 35 -37.56 19.60 41.34
CA GLY A 35 -37.42 19.94 39.92
C GLY A 35 -36.06 20.51 39.54
N PHE A 36 -35.03 20.37 40.39
CA PHE A 36 -33.66 20.76 40.04
C PHE A 36 -32.98 19.69 39.16
N PRO A 37 -32.23 20.10 38.11
CA PRO A 37 -31.54 19.16 37.23
C PRO A 37 -30.31 18.54 37.90
N LEU A 38 -30.12 17.24 37.70
CA LEU A 38 -28.93 16.47 38.06
C LEU A 38 -28.00 16.32 36.85
N GLU A 39 -26.70 16.54 37.04
CA GLU A 39 -25.68 16.23 36.03
C GLU A 39 -25.48 14.71 35.93
N LEU A 40 -25.82 14.14 34.78
CA LEU A 40 -25.68 12.71 34.46
C LEU A 40 -24.30 12.41 33.86
N VAL A 41 -23.91 13.15 32.83
CA VAL A 41 -22.60 13.01 32.17
C VAL A 41 -21.82 14.29 32.43
N ASP A 42 -20.59 14.15 32.94
CA ASP A 42 -19.67 15.27 33.09
C ASP A 42 -19.01 15.58 31.74
N GLY A 43 -19.32 16.75 31.17
CA GLY A 43 -18.81 17.18 29.86
C GLY A 43 -17.35 17.61 29.83
N GLU A 44 -16.69 17.76 30.98
CA GLU A 44 -15.25 18.02 31.08
C GLU A 44 -14.47 16.72 31.17
N ALA A 45 -14.94 15.80 32.01
CA ALA A 45 -14.30 14.51 32.19
C ALA A 45 -14.70 13.46 31.14
N SER A 46 -15.71 13.76 30.30
CA SER A 46 -16.31 12.81 29.34
C SER A 46 -16.65 11.48 30.03
N ASN A 47 -17.17 11.58 31.26
CA ASN A 47 -17.41 10.43 32.13
C ASN A 47 -18.70 10.57 32.96
N ILE A 48 -19.33 9.44 33.28
CA ILE A 48 -20.40 9.39 34.28
C ILE A 48 -19.75 9.05 35.64
N PRO A 49 -19.98 9.85 36.69
CA PRO A 49 -19.66 9.44 38.06
C PRO A 49 -20.71 8.41 38.51
N ILE A 50 -20.52 7.15 38.08
CA ILE A 50 -21.47 6.05 38.24
C ILE A 50 -21.87 5.88 39.71
N GLY A 51 -20.91 5.94 40.64
CA GLY A 51 -21.18 5.76 42.07
C GLY A 51 -22.10 6.86 42.59
N TRP A 52 -21.80 8.12 42.25
CA TRP A 52 -22.63 9.26 42.62
C TRP A 52 -24.06 9.15 42.06
N VAL A 53 -24.21 8.94 40.75
CA VAL A 53 -25.53 8.89 40.10
C VAL A 53 -26.35 7.72 40.62
N THR A 54 -25.73 6.57 40.85
CA THR A 54 -26.40 5.38 41.41
C THR A 54 -26.93 5.64 42.80
N ASP A 55 -26.11 6.24 43.68
CA ASP A 55 -26.50 6.51 45.05
C ASP A 55 -27.64 7.54 45.13
N VAL A 56 -27.60 8.57 44.27
CA VAL A 56 -28.69 9.56 44.16
C VAL A 56 -29.99 8.89 43.68
N LEU A 57 -29.94 8.07 42.62
CA LEU A 57 -31.13 7.39 42.09
C LEU A 57 -31.68 6.33 43.06
N SER A 58 -30.80 5.66 43.83
CA SER A 58 -31.23 4.75 44.89
C SER A 58 -31.97 5.49 46.00
N GLN A 59 -31.43 6.62 46.48
CA GLN A 59 -32.11 7.45 47.48
C GLN A 59 -33.43 8.01 46.95
N LEU A 60 -33.46 8.42 45.68
CA LEU A 60 -34.68 8.87 45.01
C LEU A 60 -35.74 7.76 44.98
N ASN A 61 -35.35 6.53 44.62
CA ASN A 61 -36.24 5.37 44.63
C ASN A 61 -36.83 5.13 46.04
N ASP A 62 -36.02 5.21 47.08
CA ASP A 62 -36.47 5.04 48.47
C ASP A 62 -37.47 6.13 48.89
N LEU A 63 -37.30 7.37 48.42
CA LEU A 63 -38.20 8.49 48.70
C LEU A 63 -39.56 8.39 47.98
N VAL A 64 -39.62 7.74 46.81
CA VAL A 64 -40.84 7.69 45.98
C VAL A 64 -41.51 6.31 45.93
N SER A 65 -40.87 5.27 46.48
CA SER A 65 -41.40 3.90 46.52
C SER A 65 -42.77 3.85 47.22
N PRO A 66 -43.79 3.16 46.66
CA PRO A 66 -43.76 2.28 45.48
C PRO A 66 -44.09 2.95 44.13
N LYS A 67 -44.28 4.29 44.08
CA LYS A 67 -44.60 5.04 42.85
C LYS A 67 -43.30 5.42 42.10
N ASN A 68 -42.61 4.45 41.51
CA ASN A 68 -41.26 4.65 40.96
C ASN A 68 -41.13 4.36 39.46
N LYS A 69 -42.22 4.33 38.69
CA LYS A 69 -42.18 4.12 37.24
C LYS A 69 -41.78 5.40 36.51
N ILE A 70 -40.86 5.29 35.56
CA ILE A 70 -40.35 6.44 34.81
C ILE A 70 -40.45 6.25 33.29
N LEU A 71 -40.54 7.38 32.58
CA LEU A 71 -40.40 7.48 31.13
C LEU A 71 -39.36 8.54 30.80
N VAL A 72 -38.47 8.26 29.84
CA VAL A 72 -37.31 9.10 29.54
C VAL A 72 -37.45 9.75 28.16
N VAL A 73 -37.41 11.08 28.13
CA VAL A 73 -37.39 11.89 26.91
C VAL A 73 -36.08 12.68 26.83
N THR A 74 -35.38 12.53 25.71
CA THR A 74 -34.09 13.19 25.49
C THR A 74 -34.13 14.09 24.25
N VAL A 75 -33.38 15.18 24.25
CA VAL A 75 -33.11 15.97 23.05
C VAL A 75 -31.64 15.86 22.64
N LEU A 76 -31.38 15.63 21.35
CA LEU A 76 -30.05 15.55 20.75
C LEU A 76 -29.95 16.48 19.54
N GLY A 77 -28.81 17.12 19.31
CA GLY A 77 -28.62 18.02 18.15
C GLY A 77 -27.38 18.89 18.28
N VAL A 78 -26.99 19.56 17.19
CA VAL A 78 -25.80 20.42 17.15
C VAL A 78 -25.87 21.52 18.23
N GLN A 79 -24.71 22.05 18.64
CA GLN A 79 -24.65 23.20 19.54
C GLN A 79 -25.43 24.41 19.00
N SER A 80 -26.04 25.18 19.91
CA SER A 80 -26.76 26.42 19.60
C SER A 80 -27.99 26.27 18.69
N THR A 81 -28.57 25.06 18.59
CA THR A 81 -29.78 24.78 17.80
C THR A 81 -31.11 24.99 18.57
N GLY A 82 -31.05 25.48 19.82
CA GLY A 82 -32.26 25.75 20.63
C GLY A 82 -32.84 24.55 21.38
N LYS A 83 -32.03 23.51 21.66
CA LYS A 83 -32.46 22.29 22.39
C LYS A 83 -33.10 22.56 23.75
N SER A 84 -32.36 23.21 24.66
CA SER A 84 -32.83 23.54 26.00
C SER A 84 -34.02 24.52 25.95
N THR A 85 -34.04 25.43 24.97
CA THR A 85 -35.19 26.31 24.70
C THR A 85 -36.45 25.52 24.33
N LEU A 86 -36.33 24.53 23.43
CA LEU A 86 -37.43 23.65 23.04
C LEU A 86 -37.99 22.89 24.24
N LEU A 87 -37.11 22.31 25.08
CA LEU A 87 -37.53 21.59 26.29
C LEU A 87 -38.21 22.51 27.32
N ASN A 88 -37.63 23.69 27.57
CA ASN A 88 -38.19 24.68 28.49
C ASN A 88 -39.59 25.13 28.04
N THR A 89 -39.80 25.40 26.75
CA THR A 89 -41.12 25.76 26.22
C THR A 89 -42.11 24.59 26.26
N MET A 90 -41.66 23.37 25.97
CA MET A 90 -42.53 22.20 25.89
C MET A 90 -43.02 21.75 27.27
N PHE A 91 -42.11 21.68 28.25
CA PHE A 91 -42.39 21.10 29.57
C PHE A 91 -42.44 22.11 30.72
N GLY A 92 -42.12 23.38 30.48
CA GLY A 92 -42.07 24.40 31.54
C GLY A 92 -40.89 24.21 32.50
N VAL A 93 -39.85 23.52 32.06
CA VAL A 93 -38.63 23.24 32.82
C VAL A 93 -37.65 24.42 32.75
N GLN A 94 -36.64 24.42 33.62
CA GLN A 94 -35.67 25.52 33.77
C GLN A 94 -34.23 25.07 33.48
N PHE A 95 -33.99 24.47 32.30
CA PHE A 95 -32.61 24.25 31.85
C PHE A 95 -31.94 25.59 31.50
N ALA A 96 -30.62 25.68 31.75
CA ALA A 96 -29.86 26.89 31.46
C ALA A 96 -29.81 27.18 29.94
N VAL A 97 -30.08 28.43 29.56
CA VAL A 97 -30.04 28.90 28.16
C VAL A 97 -29.05 30.06 28.00
N SER A 98 -28.17 29.99 27.01
CA SER A 98 -27.19 31.04 26.65
C SER A 98 -26.87 31.00 25.15
N SER A 99 -26.15 32.00 24.63
CA SER A 99 -25.72 32.06 23.23
C SER A 99 -24.43 31.25 22.94
N GLY A 100 -23.70 30.78 23.97
CA GLY A 100 -22.49 29.94 23.87
C GLY A 100 -22.70 28.48 24.30
N ARG A 101 -21.64 27.72 24.62
CA ARG A 101 -21.74 26.33 25.16
C ARG A 101 -22.40 26.37 26.55
N CYS A 102 -23.72 26.21 26.59
CA CYS A 102 -24.54 26.31 27.82
C CYS A 102 -24.47 25.04 28.65
N THR A 103 -24.59 23.91 27.96
CA THR A 103 -24.71 22.58 28.54
C THR A 103 -23.44 21.81 28.19
N ARG A 104 -22.70 21.35 29.20
CA ARG A 104 -21.50 20.53 29.05
C ARG A 104 -21.81 19.16 29.65
N GLY A 105 -21.81 18.11 28.83
CA GLY A 105 -22.29 16.79 29.25
C GLY A 105 -23.81 16.63 29.12
N ALA A 106 -24.47 15.92 30.03
CA ALA A 106 -25.91 15.67 29.97
C ALA A 106 -26.57 15.88 31.34
N PHE A 107 -27.73 16.52 31.36
CA PHE A 107 -28.47 16.86 32.58
C PHE A 107 -29.85 16.23 32.57
N MET A 108 -30.22 15.63 33.68
CA MET A 108 -31.47 14.92 33.89
C MET A 108 -32.37 15.69 34.86
N LEU A 109 -33.64 15.88 34.50
CA LEU A 109 -34.64 16.55 35.34
C LEU A 109 -35.86 15.66 35.50
N LEU A 110 -36.41 15.59 36.72
CA LEU A 110 -37.57 14.78 37.05
C LEU A 110 -38.85 15.62 37.11
N ILE A 111 -39.88 15.22 36.37
CA ILE A 111 -41.21 15.85 36.38
C ILE A 111 -42.21 14.86 36.96
N LYS A 112 -42.90 15.25 38.03
CA LYS A 112 -43.98 14.45 38.62
C LYS A 112 -45.24 14.53 37.75
N ILE A 113 -45.78 13.37 37.37
CA ILE A 113 -47.01 13.30 36.58
C ILE A 113 -48.22 13.40 37.52
N ASN A 114 -49.21 14.21 37.13
CA ASN A 114 -50.43 14.38 37.92
C ASN A 114 -51.31 13.11 37.88
N GLU A 115 -52.03 12.82 38.97
CA GLU A 115 -52.76 11.55 39.13
C GLU A 115 -53.86 11.33 38.08
N ASP A 116 -54.43 12.42 37.57
CA ASP A 116 -55.48 12.39 36.54
C ASP A 116 -54.98 11.84 35.20
N VAL A 117 -53.71 12.08 34.86
CA VAL A 117 -53.09 11.69 33.58
C VAL A 117 -52.25 10.42 33.72
N ARG A 118 -52.00 9.97 34.95
CA ARG A 118 -51.22 8.77 35.28
C ARG A 118 -51.78 7.49 34.64
N LYS A 119 -53.11 7.41 34.48
CA LYS A 119 -53.79 6.27 33.85
C LYS A 119 -53.50 6.15 32.35
N ASP A 120 -53.21 7.26 31.69
CA ASP A 120 -52.96 7.31 30.25
C ASP A 120 -51.50 6.97 29.90
N PHE A 121 -50.56 7.20 30.84
CA PHE A 121 -49.12 6.97 30.64
C PHE A 121 -48.56 5.72 31.33
N ASN A 122 -49.28 5.12 32.28
CA ASN A 122 -48.78 4.01 33.12
C ASN A 122 -47.41 4.33 33.78
N CYS A 123 -47.20 5.58 34.17
CA CYS A 123 -45.92 6.13 34.64
C CYS A 123 -46.12 7.15 35.77
N ASP A 124 -45.17 7.22 36.71
CA ASP A 124 -45.22 8.12 37.88
C ASP A 124 -44.43 9.42 37.64
N PHE A 125 -43.31 9.33 36.92
CA PHE A 125 -42.46 10.47 36.63
C PHE A 125 -41.95 10.48 35.18
N MET A 126 -41.84 11.67 34.61
CA MET A 126 -41.18 11.89 33.33
C MET A 126 -39.78 12.43 33.58
N VAL A 127 -38.77 11.76 33.04
CA VAL A 127 -37.38 12.16 33.09
C VAL A 127 -37.03 12.87 31.78
N ILE A 128 -36.62 14.13 31.87
CA ILE A 128 -36.16 14.91 30.73
C ILE A 128 -34.65 15.00 30.76
N ILE A 129 -33.98 14.60 29.67
CA ILE A 129 -32.53 14.71 29.53
C ILE A 129 -32.19 15.78 28.49
N ASP A 130 -31.54 16.85 28.93
CA ASP A 130 -30.91 17.85 28.05
C ASP A 130 -29.46 17.46 27.81
N THR A 131 -29.04 17.38 26.55
CA THR A 131 -27.68 17.03 26.19
C THR A 131 -26.89 18.24 25.72
N GLU A 132 -25.58 18.14 25.90
CA GLU A 132 -24.62 18.96 25.21
C GLU A 132 -24.87 18.95 23.69
N GLY A 133 -24.56 20.08 23.05
CA GLY A 133 -24.60 20.17 21.61
C GLY A 133 -23.45 19.43 20.96
N LEU A 134 -23.78 18.54 20.01
CA LEU A 134 -22.78 17.87 19.19
C LEU A 134 -21.96 18.89 18.41
N LYS A 135 -20.67 18.61 18.19
CA LYS A 135 -19.71 19.41 17.42
C LYS A 135 -19.51 20.85 17.90
N SER A 136 -19.04 21.02 19.13
CA SER A 136 -18.69 22.36 19.56
C SER A 136 -17.48 22.91 18.79
N PRO A 137 -17.53 24.13 18.21
CA PRO A 137 -16.40 24.75 17.49
C PRO A 137 -15.10 24.79 18.29
N GLU A 138 -15.22 24.86 19.62
CA GLU A 138 -14.10 24.92 20.56
C GLU A 138 -13.42 23.55 20.78
N LEU A 139 -14.13 22.43 20.52
CA LEU A 139 -13.59 21.06 20.59
C LEU A 139 -13.17 20.51 19.22
N ALA A 140 -13.62 21.10 18.11
CA ALA A 140 -13.28 20.66 16.75
C ALA A 140 -11.77 20.69 16.42
N GLN A 141 -10.95 21.36 17.24
CA GLN A 141 -9.49 21.40 17.12
C GLN A 141 -8.77 20.27 17.91
N LEU A 142 -9.50 19.44 18.67
CA LEU A 142 -8.98 18.30 19.42
C LEU A 142 -9.33 16.98 18.69
N ASP A 143 -8.33 16.13 18.47
CA ASP A 143 -8.43 14.86 17.73
C ASP A 143 -9.49 13.87 18.28
N ASN A 144 -9.92 14.02 19.54
CA ASN A 144 -10.88 13.13 20.21
C ASN A 144 -12.32 13.69 20.34
N SER A 145 -12.60 14.87 19.80
CA SER A 145 -13.93 15.51 19.96
C SER A 145 -15.09 14.67 19.43
N HIS A 146 -14.83 13.89 18.39
CA HIS A 146 -15.81 13.03 17.77
C HIS A 146 -16.14 11.77 18.58
N GLU A 147 -15.21 11.23 19.36
CA GLU A 147 -15.49 10.05 20.20
C GLU A 147 -16.44 10.41 21.34
N HIS A 148 -16.24 11.58 21.96
CA HIS A 148 -17.14 12.10 22.99
C HIS A 148 -18.57 12.30 22.46
N ASP A 149 -18.70 12.88 21.26
CA ASP A 149 -20.00 13.05 20.60
C ASP A 149 -20.69 11.70 20.35
N ASN A 150 -19.91 10.68 19.97
CA ASN A 150 -20.41 9.34 19.69
C ASN A 150 -20.84 8.59 20.96
N GLU A 151 -20.02 8.64 22.00
CA GLU A 151 -20.29 8.07 23.32
C GLU A 151 -21.56 8.69 23.92
N LEU A 152 -21.64 10.02 23.89
CA LEU A 152 -22.78 10.77 24.36
C LEU A 152 -24.02 10.36 23.58
N ALA A 153 -24.01 10.46 22.24
CA ALA A 153 -25.17 10.13 21.42
C ALA A 153 -25.66 8.69 21.64
N THR A 154 -24.75 7.71 21.69
CA THR A 154 -25.08 6.29 21.90
C THR A 154 -25.69 6.07 23.28
N LEU A 155 -25.12 6.68 24.32
CA LEU A 155 -25.63 6.59 25.68
C LEU A 155 -27.04 7.19 25.78
N VAL A 156 -27.22 8.45 25.35
CA VAL A 156 -28.50 9.13 25.60
C VAL A 156 -29.61 8.55 24.75
N VAL A 157 -29.31 8.12 23.52
CA VAL A 157 -30.26 7.35 22.68
C VAL A 157 -30.66 6.04 23.37
N GLY A 158 -29.71 5.31 23.95
CA GLY A 158 -30.00 4.04 24.62
C GLY A 158 -30.73 4.14 25.95
N LEU A 159 -30.61 5.27 26.65
CA LEU A 159 -31.35 5.55 27.88
C LEU A 159 -32.79 6.03 27.65
N SER A 160 -33.10 6.47 26.42
CA SER A 160 -34.37 7.14 26.12
C SER A 160 -35.47 6.20 25.66
N ASP A 161 -36.72 6.51 26.04
CA ASP A 161 -37.90 5.94 25.40
C ASP A 161 -38.25 6.71 24.13
N ILE A 162 -38.08 8.04 24.14
CA ILE A 162 -38.19 8.91 22.96
C ILE A 162 -36.97 9.84 22.88
N THR A 163 -36.31 9.86 21.72
CA THR A 163 -35.24 10.81 21.40
C THR A 163 -35.73 11.86 20.40
N ILE A 164 -35.57 13.14 20.71
CA ILE A 164 -35.88 14.26 19.82
C ILE A 164 -34.58 14.68 19.14
N ILE A 165 -34.50 14.56 17.81
CA ILE A 165 -33.34 15.02 17.03
C ILE A 165 -33.63 16.42 16.51
N ASN A 166 -32.98 17.40 17.12
CA ASN A 166 -33.12 18.80 16.81
C ASN A 166 -32.10 19.22 15.74
N ILE A 167 -32.61 19.61 14.57
CA ILE A 167 -31.84 20.01 13.38
C ILE A 167 -32.13 21.50 13.13
N ALA A 168 -31.09 22.33 13.04
CA ALA A 168 -31.26 23.74 12.72
C ALA A 168 -31.23 23.99 11.21
N MET A 169 -32.25 24.70 10.70
CA MET A 169 -32.32 25.18 9.31
C MET A 169 -32.31 24.06 8.24
N GLU A 170 -32.58 24.38 6.97
CA GLU A 170 -32.46 23.44 5.84
C GLU A 170 -30.99 23.16 5.45
N ASN A 171 -30.07 23.03 6.41
CA ASN A 171 -28.66 22.76 6.12
C ASN A 171 -28.41 21.25 5.95
N SER A 172 -28.35 20.79 4.69
CA SER A 172 -28.11 19.39 4.34
C SER A 172 -26.82 18.79 4.92
N THR A 173 -25.82 19.63 5.24
CA THR A 173 -24.53 19.18 5.78
C THR A 173 -24.62 18.86 7.27
N GLU A 174 -25.31 19.68 8.06
CA GLU A 174 -25.52 19.44 9.49
C GLU A 174 -26.43 18.23 9.72
N MET A 175 -27.45 18.12 8.89
CA MET A 175 -28.35 16.98 8.84
C MET A 175 -27.57 15.68 8.61
N LYS A 176 -26.77 15.57 7.55
CA LYS A 176 -25.97 14.36 7.27
C LYS A 176 -25.07 13.97 8.43
N ASP A 177 -24.39 14.94 9.02
CA ASP A 177 -23.42 14.65 10.07
C ASP A 177 -24.07 14.20 11.38
N ILE A 178 -25.18 14.81 11.83
CA ILE A 178 -25.92 14.32 13.01
C ILE A 178 -26.49 12.94 12.72
N LEU A 179 -27.04 12.75 11.51
CA LEU A 179 -27.66 11.49 11.13
C LEU A 179 -26.66 10.34 11.07
N GLN A 180 -25.41 10.56 10.67
CA GLN A 180 -24.37 9.51 10.72
C GLN A 180 -24.16 9.04 12.16
N ILE A 181 -24.01 10.00 13.09
CA ILE A 181 -23.80 9.70 14.51
C ILE A 181 -24.98 8.90 15.08
N VAL A 182 -26.18 9.34 14.75
CA VAL A 182 -27.43 8.75 15.20
C VAL A 182 -27.67 7.36 14.60
N VAL A 183 -27.41 7.15 13.30
CA VAL A 183 -27.63 5.86 12.61
C VAL A 183 -26.75 4.77 13.22
N HIS A 184 -25.48 5.08 13.51
CA HIS A 184 -24.61 4.12 14.19
C HIS A 184 -25.07 3.85 15.64
N ALA A 185 -25.45 4.88 16.40
CA ALA A 185 -26.03 4.68 17.73
C ALA A 185 -27.26 3.76 17.69
N PHE A 186 -28.14 3.93 16.70
CA PHE A 186 -29.32 3.07 16.53
C PHE A 186 -28.96 1.64 16.12
N LEU A 187 -27.98 1.44 15.23
CA LEU A 187 -27.51 0.10 14.85
C LEU A 187 -27.09 -0.71 16.06
N ARG A 188 -26.42 -0.06 17.02
CA ARG A 188 -26.00 -0.67 18.29
C ARG A 188 -27.17 -0.92 19.23
N MET A 189 -28.14 -0.01 19.33
CA MET A 189 -29.32 -0.23 20.18
C MET A 189 -30.14 -1.45 19.75
N LYS A 190 -30.20 -1.69 18.43
CA LYS A 190 -30.85 -2.89 17.87
C LYS A 190 -30.18 -4.18 18.34
N GLU A 191 -28.85 -4.20 18.52
CA GLU A 191 -28.12 -5.38 19.02
C GLU A 191 -28.49 -5.71 20.46
N VAL A 192 -28.73 -4.68 21.27
CA VAL A 192 -29.22 -4.85 22.64
C VAL A 192 -30.74 -5.08 22.69
N GLY A 193 -31.37 -5.30 21.54
CA GLY A 193 -32.78 -5.65 21.42
C GLY A 193 -33.76 -4.49 21.61
N LYS A 194 -33.27 -3.24 21.69
CA LYS A 194 -34.11 -2.05 21.78
C LYS A 194 -34.25 -1.37 20.43
N LYS A 195 -35.48 -1.02 20.08
CA LYS A 195 -35.76 -0.11 18.94
C LYS A 195 -36.15 1.26 19.51
N PRO A 196 -35.22 2.22 19.53
CA PRO A 196 -35.51 3.55 20.04
C PRO A 196 -36.53 4.25 19.13
N LYS A 197 -37.44 5.02 19.74
CA LYS A 197 -38.37 5.89 19.04
C LYS A 197 -37.79 7.28 18.96
N CYS A 198 -37.95 7.95 17.83
CA CYS A 198 -37.37 9.28 17.65
C CYS A 198 -38.23 10.19 16.77
N GLN A 199 -38.13 11.49 17.05
CA GLN A 199 -38.82 12.57 16.37
C GLN A 199 -37.80 13.57 15.82
N PHE A 200 -37.82 13.83 14.51
CA PHE A 200 -36.99 14.84 13.89
C PHE A 200 -37.68 16.20 13.98
N VAL A 201 -36.98 17.19 14.53
CA VAL A 201 -37.48 18.55 14.71
C VAL A 201 -36.58 19.50 13.94
N HIS A 202 -37.12 20.10 12.89
CA HIS A 202 -36.46 21.10 12.07
C HIS A 202 -36.81 22.50 12.60
N GLN A 203 -35.82 23.20 13.15
CA GLN A 203 -35.97 24.55 13.72
C GLN A 203 -35.77 25.64 12.66
N ASN A 204 -36.42 26.79 12.87
CA ASN A 204 -36.31 28.00 12.05
C ASN A 204 -36.79 27.82 10.58
N VAL A 205 -37.89 27.09 10.38
CA VAL A 205 -38.48 26.86 9.05
C VAL A 205 -39.38 28.04 8.68
N SER A 206 -39.35 28.49 7.41
CA SER A 206 -40.17 29.62 6.96
C SER A 206 -41.62 29.20 6.63
N ASP A 207 -42.61 29.92 7.19
CA ASP A 207 -44.05 29.56 7.19
C ASP A 207 -44.69 29.36 5.79
N VAL A 208 -44.10 29.90 4.72
CA VAL A 208 -44.77 30.02 3.41
C VAL A 208 -44.60 28.78 2.50
N SER A 209 -43.80 27.78 2.88
CA SER A 209 -43.55 26.60 2.02
C SER A 209 -43.66 25.22 2.68
N ALA A 210 -44.20 25.16 3.90
CA ALA A 210 -44.12 23.98 4.76
C ALA A 210 -44.86 22.75 4.22
N HIS A 211 -46.07 22.84 3.64
CA HIS A 211 -46.87 21.61 3.42
C HIS A 211 -46.50 20.81 2.14
N ASP A 212 -46.23 21.46 1.01
CA ASP A 212 -46.01 20.79 -0.28
C ASP A 212 -44.54 20.41 -0.57
N LYS A 213 -43.56 21.11 0.02
CA LYS A 213 -42.13 20.70 -0.04
C LYS A 213 -41.85 19.46 0.82
N ASN A 214 -42.63 19.25 1.87
CA ASN A 214 -42.44 18.19 2.87
C ASN A 214 -42.48 16.76 2.31
N LEU A 215 -43.30 16.43 1.30
CA LEU A 215 -43.41 15.04 0.82
C LEU A 215 -42.18 14.56 0.03
N ARG A 216 -41.56 15.44 -0.77
CA ARG A 216 -40.33 15.11 -1.53
C ARG A 216 -39.12 15.05 -0.60
N ASP A 217 -39.01 16.00 0.32
CA ASP A 217 -37.89 16.07 1.26
C ASP A 217 -37.93 14.91 2.27
N ARG A 218 -39.12 14.43 2.68
CA ARG A 218 -39.28 13.22 3.52
C ARG A 218 -38.80 11.94 2.82
N LYS A 219 -39.12 11.75 1.53
CA LYS A 219 -38.66 10.58 0.76
C LYS A 219 -37.15 10.62 0.53
N LEU A 220 -36.61 11.80 0.22
CA LEU A 220 -35.17 12.01 0.05
C LEU A 220 -34.41 11.75 1.35
N LEU A 221 -34.91 12.24 2.49
CA LEU A 221 -34.35 12.01 3.82
C LEU A 221 -34.33 10.50 4.16
N LEU A 222 -35.45 9.80 3.94
CA LEU A 222 -35.52 8.36 4.20
C LEU A 222 -34.56 7.56 3.30
N GLN A 223 -34.43 7.96 2.03
CA GLN A 223 -33.48 7.33 1.12
C GLN A 223 -32.02 7.54 1.59
N GLN A 224 -31.66 8.76 1.97
CA GLN A 224 -30.33 9.06 2.53
C GLN A 224 -30.07 8.27 3.82
N LEU A 225 -31.05 8.19 4.72
CA LEU A 225 -30.97 7.40 5.94
C LEU A 225 -30.77 5.91 5.66
N ASN A 226 -31.46 5.36 4.66
CA ASN A 226 -31.28 3.97 4.24
C ASN A 226 -29.88 3.72 3.69
N GLU A 227 -29.36 4.59 2.82
CA GLU A 227 -28.01 4.50 2.26
C GLU A 227 -26.94 4.57 3.36
N MET A 228 -27.09 5.50 4.31
CA MET A 228 -26.20 5.65 5.46
C MET A 228 -26.27 4.43 6.38
N THR A 229 -27.46 3.88 6.61
CA THR A 229 -27.66 2.67 7.41
C THR A 229 -27.00 1.46 6.75
N GLN A 230 -27.10 1.32 5.42
CA GLN A 230 -26.44 0.24 4.69
C GLN A 230 -24.92 0.37 4.73
N ALA A 231 -24.38 1.58 4.56
CA ALA A 231 -22.95 1.82 4.66
C ALA A 231 -22.42 1.53 6.07
N ALA A 232 -23.12 2.02 7.10
CA ALA A 232 -22.78 1.76 8.50
C ALA A 232 -22.89 0.25 8.84
N ALA A 233 -23.95 -0.43 8.40
CA ALA A 233 -24.12 -1.86 8.62
C ALA A 233 -23.04 -2.71 7.94
N LYS A 234 -22.58 -2.32 6.73
CA LYS A 234 -21.45 -2.97 6.04
C LYS A 234 -20.16 -2.80 6.82
N MET A 235 -19.87 -1.59 7.28
CA MET A 235 -18.68 -1.34 8.12
C MET A 235 -18.70 -2.17 9.42
N GLU A 236 -19.87 -2.36 10.02
CA GLU A 236 -20.04 -3.13 11.26
C GLU A 236 -20.28 -4.64 11.04
N LYS A 237 -20.10 -5.14 9.80
CA LYS A 237 -20.26 -6.56 9.42
C LYS A 237 -21.61 -7.18 9.77
N LYS A 238 -22.68 -6.40 9.59
CA LYS A 238 -24.07 -6.87 9.76
C LYS A 238 -24.67 -7.29 8.42
N LYS A 239 -25.85 -7.93 8.46
CA LYS A 239 -26.56 -8.44 7.26
C LYS A 239 -26.62 -7.37 6.16
N GLU A 240 -26.19 -7.73 4.95
CA GLU A 240 -26.38 -6.91 3.76
C GLU A 240 -27.89 -6.74 3.52
N ASN A 241 -28.35 -5.49 3.38
CA ASN A 241 -29.75 -5.04 3.22
C ASN A 241 -30.51 -4.69 4.52
N MET A 242 -29.93 -3.90 5.42
CA MET A 242 -30.71 -3.18 6.45
C MET A 242 -31.23 -1.84 5.94
N SER A 243 -32.51 -1.55 6.17
CA SER A 243 -33.07 -0.21 6.01
C SER A 243 -33.09 0.52 7.36
N PHE A 244 -33.22 1.85 7.33
CA PHE A 244 -33.32 2.68 8.53
C PHE A 244 -34.51 2.26 9.42
N THR A 245 -35.63 1.85 8.83
CA THR A 245 -36.82 1.36 9.57
C THR A 245 -36.59 -0.01 10.24
N ASP A 246 -35.57 -0.76 9.81
CA ASP A 246 -35.19 -2.01 10.49
C ASP A 246 -34.47 -1.76 11.81
N VAL A 247 -33.91 -0.55 11.97
CA VAL A 247 -33.06 -0.15 13.09
C VAL A 247 -33.79 0.79 14.05
N MET A 248 -34.72 1.60 13.54
CA MET A 248 -35.51 2.56 14.30
C MET A 248 -37.01 2.42 13.98
N GLU A 249 -37.88 2.60 14.99
CA GLU A 249 -39.32 2.73 14.77
C GLU A 249 -39.64 4.16 14.29
N TYR A 250 -39.66 4.34 12.97
CA TYR A 250 -39.86 5.64 12.30
C TYR A 250 -41.07 5.62 11.37
N SER A 251 -41.90 6.66 11.45
CA SER A 251 -42.99 6.94 10.52
C SER A 251 -42.69 8.23 9.75
N PRO A 252 -42.57 8.20 8.40
CA PRO A 252 -42.35 9.41 7.60
C PRO A 252 -43.46 10.46 7.76
N ASP A 253 -44.68 10.03 8.09
CA ASP A 253 -45.86 10.90 8.19
C ASP A 253 -45.99 11.58 9.55
N THR A 254 -45.54 10.93 10.63
CA THR A 254 -45.69 11.41 12.03
C THR A 254 -44.36 11.65 12.75
N GLY A 255 -43.22 11.48 12.06
CA GLY A 255 -41.88 11.52 12.65
C GLY A 255 -41.06 12.78 12.34
N ASN A 256 -41.59 13.73 11.55
CA ASN A 256 -40.89 14.98 11.20
C ASN A 256 -41.76 16.21 11.53
N TRP A 257 -41.17 17.15 12.27
CA TRP A 257 -41.81 18.38 12.73
C TRP A 257 -41.03 19.59 12.27
N TYR A 258 -41.73 20.60 11.79
CA TYR A 258 -41.13 21.84 11.29
C TYR A 258 -41.61 22.97 12.18
N ILE A 259 -40.69 23.56 12.94
CA ILE A 259 -40.98 24.60 13.93
C ILE A 259 -40.45 25.93 13.37
N PRO A 260 -41.29 26.99 13.33
CA PRO A 260 -40.84 28.30 12.85
C PRO A 260 -39.84 28.93 13.81
N GLY A 261 -39.24 30.07 13.46
CA GLY A 261 -38.31 30.75 14.36
C GLY A 261 -39.01 31.30 15.61
N LEU A 262 -38.35 31.22 16.78
CA LEU A 262 -38.88 31.74 18.07
C LEU A 262 -39.18 33.24 18.02
N TRP A 263 -38.44 34.00 17.22
CA TRP A 263 -38.56 35.45 17.12
C TRP A 263 -39.01 35.85 15.72
N ASN A 264 -39.92 36.81 15.60
CA ASN A 264 -40.35 37.41 14.32
C ASN A 264 -39.31 38.40 13.74
N GLY A 265 -38.05 38.37 14.23
CA GLY A 265 -36.97 39.29 13.88
C GLY A 265 -35.73 39.05 14.75
N ASN A 266 -34.76 39.97 14.73
CA ASN A 266 -33.52 39.83 15.52
C ASN A 266 -33.71 40.35 16.95
N PRO A 267 -33.41 39.55 18.00
CA PRO A 267 -33.39 40.01 19.40
C PRO A 267 -32.46 41.22 19.61
N PRO A 268 -32.66 42.07 20.64
CA PRO A 268 -33.53 41.87 21.81
C PRO A 268 -34.95 42.46 21.70
N MET A 269 -35.27 43.23 20.64
CA MET A 269 -36.57 43.92 20.49
C MET A 269 -37.60 43.14 19.64
N ALA A 270 -37.27 41.92 19.24
CA ALA A 270 -38.15 41.07 18.43
C ALA A 270 -39.29 40.48 19.29
N ALA A 271 -40.51 40.50 18.75
CA ALA A 271 -41.65 39.83 19.37
C ALA A 271 -41.52 38.30 19.25
N VAL A 272 -42.00 37.58 20.27
CA VAL A 272 -42.09 36.11 20.23
C VAL A 272 -43.09 35.70 19.14
N ASN A 273 -42.71 34.73 18.31
CA ASN A 273 -43.56 34.17 17.28
C ASN A 273 -44.62 33.25 17.91
N ALA A 274 -45.90 33.59 17.77
CA ALA A 274 -47.00 32.75 18.26
C ALA A 274 -47.04 31.37 17.59
N GLY A 275 -46.63 31.28 16.32
CA GLY A 275 -46.55 30.02 15.58
C GLY A 275 -45.51 29.06 16.15
N TYR A 276 -44.46 29.55 16.83
CA TYR A 276 -43.51 28.71 17.55
C TYR A 276 -44.21 27.96 18.69
N SER A 277 -44.95 28.68 19.53
CA SER A 277 -45.66 28.11 20.66
C SER A 277 -46.73 27.10 20.23
N GLU A 278 -47.45 27.39 19.15
CA GLU A 278 -48.45 26.48 18.58
C GLU A 278 -47.81 25.19 18.05
N ALA A 279 -46.72 25.30 17.27
CA ALA A 279 -46.00 24.13 16.75
C ALA A 279 -45.38 23.27 17.87
N VAL A 280 -44.79 23.89 18.90
CA VAL A 280 -44.25 23.18 20.08
C VAL A 280 -45.36 22.50 20.88
N TYR A 281 -46.54 23.13 20.99
CA TYR A 281 -47.68 22.54 21.67
C TYR A 281 -48.22 21.29 20.93
N GLU A 282 -48.31 21.34 19.60
CA GLU A 282 -48.70 20.17 18.79
C GLU A 282 -47.66 19.04 18.87
N LEU A 283 -46.36 19.37 18.83
CA LEU A 283 -45.29 18.41 19.06
C LEU A 283 -45.41 17.76 20.45
N LYS A 284 -45.70 18.55 21.50
CA LYS A 284 -45.93 18.03 22.86
C LYS A 284 -47.06 17.03 22.90
N LYS A 285 -48.21 17.33 22.28
CA LYS A 285 -49.35 16.42 22.21
C LYS A 285 -48.99 15.11 21.52
N ASN A 286 -48.23 15.18 20.43
CA ASN A 286 -47.80 14.01 19.69
C ASN A 286 -46.85 13.13 20.52
N ILE A 287 -45.84 13.73 21.17
CA ILE A 287 -44.92 13.00 22.07
C ILE A 287 -45.70 12.31 23.19
N ILE A 288 -46.65 13.02 23.81
CA ILE A 288 -47.55 12.46 24.83
C ILE A 288 -48.35 11.26 24.28
N HIS A 289 -48.89 11.38 23.07
CA HIS A 289 -49.63 10.30 22.43
C HIS A 289 -48.75 9.07 22.11
N ILE A 290 -47.51 9.28 21.65
CA ILE A 290 -46.55 8.20 21.40
C ILE A 290 -46.16 7.49 22.69
N LEU A 291 -45.97 8.25 23.78
CA LEU A 291 -45.68 7.68 25.10
C LEU A 291 -46.86 6.84 25.62
N GLY A 292 -48.10 7.32 25.46
CA GLY A 292 -49.30 6.60 25.91
C GLY A 292 -49.66 5.35 25.07
N SER A 293 -49.27 5.33 23.79
CA SER A 293 -49.47 4.17 22.89
C SER A 293 -48.34 3.12 22.99
N CYS A 294 -47.30 3.39 23.78
CA CYS A 294 -46.17 2.51 23.95
C CYS A 294 -46.51 1.37 24.93
N GLY A 295 -46.67 0.14 24.43
CA GLY A 295 -46.93 -1.05 25.25
C GLY A 295 -45.74 -1.53 26.09
N SER A 296 -44.64 -0.78 26.17
CA SER A 296 -43.48 -1.07 27.03
C SER A 296 -43.83 -0.77 28.49
N SER A 297 -43.61 -1.72 29.39
CA SER A 297 -43.69 -1.48 30.83
C SER A 297 -42.71 -0.35 31.20
N ALA A 298 -43.21 0.78 31.69
CA ALA A 298 -42.37 1.86 32.22
C ALA A 298 -41.35 1.26 33.21
N ASN A 299 -40.06 1.47 32.94
CA ASN A 299 -38.99 0.94 33.79
C ASN A 299 -39.10 1.59 35.17
N ASN A 300 -38.79 0.85 36.22
CA ASN A 300 -38.61 1.47 37.53
C ASN A 300 -37.24 2.15 37.64
N ILE A 301 -37.08 3.05 38.62
CA ILE A 301 -35.82 3.81 38.82
C ILE A 301 -34.61 2.88 38.98
N LEU A 302 -34.76 1.72 39.63
CA LEU A 302 -33.67 0.76 39.84
C LEU A 302 -33.26 0.05 38.54
N GLU A 303 -34.23 -0.39 37.73
CA GLU A 303 -34.00 -0.97 36.40
C GLU A 303 -33.32 0.03 35.47
N PHE A 304 -33.74 1.29 35.52
CA PHE A 304 -33.08 2.37 34.78
C PHE A 304 -31.63 2.56 35.24
N THR A 305 -31.38 2.51 36.54
CA THR A 305 -30.04 2.65 37.12
C THR A 305 -29.11 1.51 36.68
N GLU A 306 -29.58 0.26 36.73
CA GLU A 306 -28.81 -0.90 36.27
C GLU A 306 -28.59 -0.90 34.75
N TRP A 307 -29.60 -0.48 33.99
CA TRP A 307 -29.47 -0.29 32.55
C TRP A 307 -28.43 0.78 32.21
N MET A 308 -28.45 1.92 32.90
CA MET A 308 -27.48 3.00 32.72
C MET A 308 -26.06 2.54 32.99
N LYS A 309 -25.82 1.83 34.09
CA LYS A 309 -24.51 1.24 34.40
C LYS A 309 -24.04 0.29 33.31
N SER A 310 -24.92 -0.63 32.89
CA SER A 310 -24.61 -1.66 31.91
C SER A 310 -24.31 -1.05 30.54
N LEU A 311 -25.14 -0.11 30.10
CA LEU A 311 -25.01 0.60 28.83
C LEU A 311 -23.74 1.46 28.82
N TRP A 312 -23.47 2.22 29.90
CA TRP A 312 -22.27 3.04 29.98
C TRP A 312 -20.99 2.20 30.02
N THR A 313 -21.01 1.07 30.73
CA THR A 313 -19.90 0.11 30.73
C THR A 313 -19.69 -0.45 29.33
N ALA A 314 -20.75 -0.85 28.62
CA ALA A 314 -20.67 -1.35 27.25
C ALA A 314 -20.10 -0.29 26.30
N VAL A 315 -20.63 0.93 26.35
CA VAL A 315 -20.11 2.10 25.59
C VAL A 315 -18.61 2.25 25.85
N LYS A 316 -18.16 2.32 27.11
CA LYS A 316 -16.72 2.51 27.41
C LYS A 316 -15.79 1.33 27.07
N HIS A 317 -16.30 0.11 26.99
CA HIS A 317 -15.52 -1.07 26.60
C HIS A 317 -15.59 -1.36 25.10
N GLU A 318 -16.53 -0.76 24.39
CA GLU A 318 -16.59 -0.79 22.94
C GLU A 318 -15.52 0.12 22.33
N ASN A 319 -14.88 -0.42 21.30
CA ASN A 319 -13.92 0.30 20.49
C ASN A 319 -14.69 1.24 19.54
N PHE A 320 -14.97 2.48 19.94
CA PHE A 320 -15.44 3.52 19.03
C PHE A 320 -14.32 3.92 18.06
N ILE A 321 -13.99 3.07 17.09
CA ILE A 321 -12.80 3.22 16.26
C ILE A 321 -13.01 4.19 15.08
N PHE A 322 -14.12 4.94 15.02
CA PHE A 322 -14.25 6.07 14.10
C PHE A 322 -15.11 7.20 14.67
N SER A 323 -14.68 8.44 14.43
CA SER A 323 -15.60 9.56 14.25
C SER A 323 -16.56 9.13 13.13
N PHE A 324 -17.88 9.15 13.35
CA PHE A 324 -18.84 8.67 12.35
C PHE A 324 -18.76 9.41 10.99
N ARG A 325 -17.97 10.49 10.95
CA ARG A 325 -17.54 11.20 9.76
C ARG A 325 -16.60 10.31 8.94
N ASN A 326 -17.13 9.84 7.81
CA ASN A 326 -16.40 9.45 6.58
C ASN A 326 -16.36 7.97 6.20
N SER A 327 -17.27 7.15 6.71
CA SER A 327 -17.51 5.79 6.19
C SER A 327 -17.65 5.73 4.66
N LEU A 328 -18.45 6.64 4.11
CA LEU A 328 -18.68 6.77 2.67
C LEU A 328 -17.47 7.32 1.91
N VAL A 329 -16.67 8.20 2.52
CA VAL A 329 -15.46 8.76 1.88
C VAL A 329 -14.36 7.69 1.84
N ALA A 330 -14.21 6.90 2.90
CA ALA A 330 -13.24 5.81 2.97
C ALA A 330 -13.55 4.72 1.92
N ASP A 331 -14.82 4.31 1.78
CA ASP A 331 -15.24 3.37 0.72
C ASP A 331 -14.99 3.95 -0.68
N ALA A 332 -15.40 5.21 -0.91
CA ALA A 332 -15.18 5.88 -2.20
C ALA A 332 -13.68 6.02 -2.55
N TYR A 333 -12.83 6.30 -1.55
CA TYR A 333 -11.38 6.42 -1.72
C TYR A 333 -10.75 5.07 -2.03
N MET A 334 -11.13 4.01 -1.31
CA MET A 334 -10.61 2.66 -1.54
C MET A 334 -10.95 2.15 -2.95
N ARG A 335 -12.15 2.44 -3.45
CA ARG A 335 -12.55 2.14 -4.84
C ARG A 335 -11.69 2.90 -5.86
N LEU A 336 -11.43 4.19 -5.62
CA LEU A 336 -10.56 5.00 -6.48
C LEU A 336 -9.14 4.42 -6.53
N CYS A 337 -8.56 4.06 -5.37
CA CYS A 337 -7.26 3.41 -5.32
C CYS A 337 -7.22 2.09 -6.10
N LYS A 338 -8.25 1.25 -5.97
CA LYS A 338 -8.33 -0.03 -6.66
C LYS A 338 -8.33 0.13 -8.19
N GLU A 339 -9.17 1.02 -8.73
CA GLU A 339 -9.23 1.28 -10.16
C GLU A 339 -7.94 1.94 -10.69
N PHE A 340 -7.39 2.92 -9.95
CA PHE A 340 -6.15 3.58 -10.36
C PHE A 340 -4.97 2.60 -10.41
N ASN A 341 -4.82 1.74 -9.39
CA ASN A 341 -3.76 0.73 -9.33
C ASN A 341 -3.83 -0.26 -10.51
N LYS A 342 -5.03 -0.53 -11.01
CA LYS A 342 -5.25 -1.37 -12.20
C LYS A 342 -4.75 -0.66 -13.46
N TRP A 343 -5.13 0.61 -13.67
CA TRP A 343 -4.67 1.36 -14.84
C TRP A 343 -3.16 1.62 -14.83
N GLU A 344 -2.58 1.90 -13.65
CA GLU A 344 -1.13 2.00 -13.47
C GLU A 344 -0.42 0.69 -13.89
N TRP A 345 -0.98 -0.46 -13.51
CA TRP A 345 -0.41 -1.75 -13.93
C TRP A 345 -0.51 -1.97 -15.42
N ASP A 346 -1.67 -1.69 -16.03
CA ASP A 346 -1.87 -1.84 -17.47
C ASP A 346 -0.85 -0.98 -18.25
N PHE A 347 -0.57 0.23 -17.76
CA PHE A 347 0.47 1.10 -18.33
C PHE A 347 1.87 0.48 -18.18
N LYS A 348 2.27 0.05 -16.98
CA LYS A 348 3.59 -0.59 -16.77
C LYS A 348 3.76 -1.85 -17.61
N LYS A 349 2.73 -2.71 -17.66
CA LYS A 349 2.74 -3.96 -18.44
C LYS A 349 2.96 -3.72 -19.94
N GLU A 350 2.27 -2.73 -20.50
CA GLU A 350 2.45 -2.38 -21.91
C GLU A 350 3.86 -1.85 -22.17
N MET A 351 4.38 -1.00 -21.28
CA MET A 351 5.73 -0.47 -21.43
C MET A 351 6.81 -1.55 -21.29
N TYR A 352 6.68 -2.52 -20.38
CA TYR A 352 7.64 -3.65 -20.31
C TYR A 352 7.63 -4.48 -21.60
N THR A 353 6.44 -4.71 -22.16
CA THR A 353 6.28 -5.43 -23.44
C THR A 353 6.94 -4.65 -24.57
N TRP A 354 6.69 -3.33 -24.64
CA TRP A 354 7.27 -2.44 -25.62
C TRP A 354 8.80 -2.39 -25.52
N VAL A 355 9.36 -2.25 -24.32
CA VAL A 355 10.82 -2.24 -24.08
C VAL A 355 11.43 -3.55 -24.53
N THR A 356 10.84 -4.70 -24.18
CA THR A 356 11.35 -6.01 -24.59
C THR A 356 11.46 -6.13 -26.11
N HIS A 357 10.45 -5.63 -26.83
CA HIS A 357 10.46 -5.59 -28.29
C HIS A 357 11.51 -4.60 -28.83
N ALA A 358 11.63 -3.42 -28.24
CA ALA A 358 12.64 -2.43 -28.64
C ALA A 358 14.08 -2.93 -28.40
N GLU A 359 14.36 -3.56 -27.26
CA GLU A 359 15.65 -4.21 -26.98
C GLU A 359 15.95 -5.35 -27.95
N THR A 360 14.93 -6.10 -28.38
CA THR A 360 15.07 -7.15 -29.40
C THR A 360 15.49 -6.54 -30.74
N ARG A 361 14.83 -5.46 -31.18
CA ARG A 361 15.22 -4.70 -32.39
C ARG A 361 16.63 -4.14 -32.28
N LEU A 362 17.01 -3.58 -31.14
CA LEU A 362 18.38 -3.10 -30.88
C LEU A 362 19.40 -4.25 -30.95
N SER A 363 19.09 -5.41 -30.35
CA SER A 363 19.98 -6.56 -30.31
C SER A 363 20.20 -7.19 -31.70
N ASN A 364 19.18 -7.14 -32.55
CA ASN A 364 19.23 -7.66 -33.92
C ASN A 364 19.80 -6.65 -34.94
N PHE A 365 20.09 -5.41 -34.55
CA PHE A 365 20.64 -4.39 -35.45
C PHE A 365 21.95 -4.86 -36.12
N GLY A 366 22.02 -4.74 -37.44
CA GLY A 366 23.16 -5.17 -38.26
C GLY A 366 23.38 -6.69 -38.33
N THR A 367 22.34 -7.50 -38.08
CA THR A 367 22.36 -8.97 -38.25
C THR A 367 21.50 -9.42 -39.43
N ALA A 368 21.53 -10.71 -39.78
CA ALA A 368 20.57 -11.31 -40.71
C ALA A 368 19.10 -11.15 -40.26
N ALA A 369 18.87 -10.96 -38.95
CA ALA A 369 17.54 -10.72 -38.39
C ALA A 369 17.12 -9.24 -38.40
N ASP A 370 17.96 -8.33 -38.92
CA ASP A 370 17.67 -6.91 -38.91
C ASP A 370 16.59 -6.53 -39.95
N LYS A 371 15.51 -5.92 -39.46
CA LYS A 371 14.46 -5.30 -40.31
C LYS A 371 14.63 -3.79 -40.43
N SER A 372 15.61 -3.21 -39.76
CA SER A 372 15.81 -1.76 -39.76
C SER A 372 16.43 -1.32 -41.08
N ASN A 373 15.74 -0.41 -41.78
CA ASN A 373 16.28 0.24 -42.98
C ASN A 373 17.31 1.35 -42.63
N LYS A 374 18.00 1.23 -41.49
CA LYS A 374 18.83 2.29 -40.90
C LYS A 374 20.30 1.91 -40.98
N SER A 375 21.13 2.86 -41.39
CA SER A 375 22.57 2.67 -41.54
C SER A 375 23.35 2.91 -40.24
N ASP A 376 22.79 3.67 -39.29
CA ASP A 376 23.43 4.02 -38.01
C ASP A 376 22.55 3.62 -36.80
N MET A 377 23.19 3.01 -35.81
CA MET A 377 22.61 2.61 -34.54
C MET A 377 22.07 3.84 -33.77
N ARG A 378 22.72 5.01 -33.90
CA ARG A 378 22.24 6.24 -33.25
C ARG A 378 20.89 6.70 -33.80
N GLU A 379 20.66 6.53 -35.10
CA GLU A 379 19.37 6.88 -35.71
C GLU A 379 18.26 5.94 -35.22
N LEU A 380 18.54 4.64 -35.14
CA LEU A 380 17.58 3.67 -34.59
C LEU A 380 17.29 3.95 -33.10
N LEU A 381 18.30 4.29 -32.30
CA LEU A 381 18.11 4.66 -30.89
C LEU A 381 17.24 5.92 -30.74
N MET A 382 17.48 6.96 -31.55
CA MET A 382 16.63 8.17 -31.52
C MET A 382 15.19 7.86 -31.93
N LEU A 383 15.01 7.02 -32.95
CA LEU A 383 13.69 6.61 -33.42
C LEU A 383 12.93 5.84 -32.33
N LEU A 384 13.57 4.88 -31.68
CA LEU A 384 12.97 4.14 -30.56
C LEU A 384 12.67 5.05 -29.36
N LYS A 385 13.53 6.02 -29.04
CA LYS A 385 13.22 7.01 -27.99
C LYS A 385 11.99 7.86 -28.33
N ASN A 386 11.83 8.25 -29.60
CA ASN A 386 10.65 9.00 -30.04
C ASN A 386 9.37 8.13 -30.05
N GLU A 387 9.48 6.87 -30.48
CA GLU A 387 8.38 5.88 -30.38
C GLU A 387 7.96 5.69 -28.92
N ALA A 388 8.93 5.55 -28.00
CA ALA A 388 8.67 5.45 -26.57
C ALA A 388 7.94 6.68 -26.03
N LEU A 389 8.38 7.91 -26.38
CA LEU A 389 7.69 9.15 -25.97
C LEU A 389 6.24 9.20 -26.47
N THR A 390 5.99 8.69 -27.68
CA THR A 390 4.65 8.64 -28.28
C THR A 390 3.75 7.68 -27.50
N GLU A 391 4.23 6.47 -27.21
CA GLU A 391 3.47 5.48 -26.42
C GLU A 391 3.28 5.91 -24.97
N LEU A 392 4.30 6.50 -24.32
CA LEU A 392 4.20 7.07 -22.98
C LEU A 392 3.13 8.17 -22.92
N SER A 393 3.11 9.07 -23.90
CA SER A 393 2.14 10.18 -23.95
C SER A 393 0.72 9.69 -24.22
N LYS A 394 0.56 8.65 -25.05
CA LYS A 394 -0.72 7.97 -25.31
C LYS A 394 -1.27 7.34 -24.03
N TRP A 395 -0.43 6.65 -23.26
CA TRP A 395 -0.84 6.05 -21.99
C TRP A 395 -1.12 7.07 -20.90
N GLU A 396 -0.33 8.14 -20.79
CA GLU A 396 -0.61 9.25 -19.89
C GLU A 396 -1.98 9.86 -20.19
N THR A 397 -2.28 10.13 -21.47
CA THR A 397 -3.59 10.65 -21.90
C THR A 397 -4.71 9.67 -21.57
N LYS A 398 -4.50 8.36 -21.79
CA LYS A 398 -5.48 7.32 -21.44
C LYS A 398 -5.72 7.25 -19.92
N LEU A 399 -4.67 7.34 -19.11
CA LEU A 399 -4.73 7.29 -17.66
C LEU A 399 -5.46 8.52 -17.09
N LEU A 400 -5.12 9.72 -17.59
CA LEU A 400 -5.82 10.96 -17.25
C LEU A 400 -7.29 10.93 -17.71
N GLY A 401 -7.56 10.38 -18.89
CA GLY A 401 -8.92 10.19 -19.41
C GLY A 401 -9.75 9.24 -18.57
N ASN A 402 -9.19 8.09 -18.15
CA ASN A 402 -9.84 7.15 -17.25
C ASN A 402 -10.17 7.81 -15.91
N LEU A 403 -9.23 8.60 -15.35
CA LEU A 403 -9.45 9.35 -14.11
C LEU A 403 -10.59 10.37 -14.29
N GLU A 404 -10.60 11.13 -15.39
CA GLU A 404 -11.68 12.07 -15.67
C GLU A 404 -13.04 11.40 -15.90
N GLN A 405 -13.06 10.21 -16.51
CA GLN A 405 -14.27 9.42 -16.66
C GLN A 405 -14.78 8.89 -15.32
N TYR A 406 -13.88 8.45 -14.43
CA TYR A 406 -14.23 8.00 -13.08
C TYR A 406 -14.92 9.13 -12.29
N PHE A 407 -14.35 10.34 -12.29
CA PHE A 407 -14.95 11.51 -11.63
C PHE A 407 -16.24 12.04 -12.29
N LYS A 408 -16.62 11.54 -13.47
CA LYS A 408 -17.93 11.84 -14.09
C LYS A 408 -19.04 10.88 -13.64
N GLN A 409 -18.70 9.77 -12.99
CA GLN A 409 -19.68 8.80 -12.51
C GLN A 409 -20.47 9.39 -11.34
N THR A 410 -21.79 9.16 -11.35
CA THR A 410 -22.69 9.58 -10.27
C THR A 410 -22.86 8.51 -9.19
N GLU A 411 -22.45 7.28 -9.47
CA GLU A 411 -22.53 6.14 -8.54
C GLU A 411 -21.30 6.06 -7.61
N GLY A 412 -21.44 5.47 -6.43
CA GLY A 412 -20.30 5.20 -5.52
C GLY A 412 -19.74 6.42 -4.77
N HIS A 413 -20.51 7.51 -4.67
CA HIS A 413 -20.14 8.74 -3.95
C HIS A 413 -18.82 9.39 -4.39
N VAL A 414 -18.47 9.31 -5.67
CA VAL A 414 -17.19 9.81 -6.21
C VAL A 414 -16.96 11.30 -5.91
N TYR A 415 -18.03 12.11 -5.82
CA TYR A 415 -17.96 13.52 -5.42
C TYR A 415 -17.29 13.75 -4.04
N LEU A 416 -17.28 12.75 -3.16
CA LEU A 416 -16.64 12.83 -1.84
C LEU A 416 -15.11 12.80 -1.92
N VAL A 417 -14.55 12.23 -2.98
CA VAL A 417 -13.10 12.07 -3.18
C VAL A 417 -12.54 13.01 -4.25
N GLU A 418 -13.35 13.97 -4.73
CA GLU A 418 -12.94 14.96 -5.73
C GLU A 418 -11.70 15.75 -5.29
N GLY A 419 -11.51 15.97 -3.98
CA GLY A 419 -10.33 16.62 -3.42
C GLY A 419 -9.01 15.89 -3.72
N TYR A 420 -9.03 14.57 -3.86
CA TYR A 420 -7.85 13.75 -4.17
C TYR A 420 -7.52 13.70 -5.66
N LYS A 421 -8.40 14.20 -6.54
CA LYS A 421 -8.25 14.12 -7.99
C LYS A 421 -6.90 14.67 -8.49
N GLN A 422 -6.45 15.80 -7.93
CA GLN A 422 -5.16 16.40 -8.32
C GLN A 422 -3.98 15.53 -7.90
N GLU A 423 -4.05 14.84 -6.76
CA GLU A 423 -2.99 13.93 -6.30
C GLU A 423 -2.84 12.74 -7.25
N PHE A 424 -3.95 12.15 -7.70
CA PHE A 424 -3.91 11.06 -8.68
C PHE A 424 -3.45 11.54 -10.07
N LYS A 425 -3.77 12.78 -10.47
CA LYS A 425 -3.20 13.40 -11.68
C LYS A 425 -1.69 13.57 -11.55
N ASN A 426 -1.20 14.05 -10.41
CA ASN A 426 0.24 14.16 -10.15
C ASN A 426 0.94 12.80 -10.15
N SER A 427 0.30 11.78 -9.57
CA SER A 427 0.80 10.41 -9.57
C SER A 427 0.93 9.84 -10.99
N ALA A 428 -0.07 10.08 -11.86
CA ALA A 428 -0.01 9.70 -13.27
C ALA A 428 1.16 10.36 -14.02
N MET A 429 1.38 11.67 -13.80
CA MET A 429 2.51 12.40 -14.40
C MET A 429 3.86 11.90 -13.87
N SER A 430 3.94 11.59 -12.57
CA SER A 430 5.13 11.03 -11.94
C SER A 430 5.49 9.67 -12.53
N LEU A 431 4.50 8.78 -12.65
CA LEU A 431 4.65 7.47 -13.26
C LEU A 431 5.17 7.57 -14.70
N ARG A 432 4.66 8.51 -15.50
CA ARG A 432 5.15 8.76 -16.87
C ARG A 432 6.63 9.12 -16.89
N ARG A 433 7.09 10.02 -16.00
CA ARG A 433 8.50 10.43 -15.91
C ARG A 433 9.43 9.30 -15.46
N GLU A 434 8.98 8.50 -14.48
CA GLU A 434 9.72 7.33 -13.99
C GLU A 434 9.91 6.30 -15.12
N MET A 435 8.83 5.98 -15.83
CA MET A 435 8.88 5.07 -16.97
C MET A 435 9.74 5.61 -18.11
N GLU A 436 9.66 6.91 -18.43
CA GLU A 436 10.49 7.54 -19.46
C GLU A 436 11.99 7.38 -19.16
N ARG A 437 12.40 7.68 -17.93
CA ARG A 437 13.80 7.54 -17.50
C ARG A 437 14.26 6.09 -17.58
N SER A 438 13.46 5.16 -17.06
CA SER A 438 13.79 3.73 -17.05
C SER A 438 13.96 3.18 -18.47
N VAL A 439 12.98 3.45 -19.34
CA VAL A 439 13.01 3.02 -20.76
C VAL A 439 14.23 3.59 -21.48
N PHE A 440 14.52 4.89 -21.30
CA PHE A 440 15.63 5.53 -22.00
C PHE A 440 16.99 4.98 -21.57
N ASN A 441 17.15 4.68 -20.28
CA ASN A 441 18.37 4.07 -19.75
C ASN A 441 18.56 2.66 -20.31
N GLN A 442 17.51 1.83 -20.32
CA GLN A 442 17.55 0.48 -20.87
C GLN A 442 17.91 0.47 -22.37
N LEU A 443 17.24 1.31 -23.17
CA LEU A 443 17.54 1.43 -24.61
C LEU A 443 18.95 1.90 -24.88
N THR A 444 19.45 2.86 -24.10
CA THR A 444 20.83 3.38 -24.26
C THR A 444 21.84 2.29 -23.93
N ALA A 445 21.67 1.59 -22.81
CA ALA A 445 22.53 0.48 -22.43
C ALA A 445 22.52 -0.64 -23.48
N ALA A 446 21.34 -1.05 -23.97
CA ALA A 446 21.20 -2.08 -24.99
C ALA A 446 21.87 -1.68 -26.32
N SER A 447 21.70 -0.42 -26.75
CA SER A 447 22.37 0.13 -27.95
C SER A 447 23.90 0.10 -27.79
N ASP A 448 24.42 0.58 -26.66
CA ASP A 448 25.87 0.70 -26.45
C ASP A 448 26.54 -0.67 -26.31
N ILE A 449 25.87 -1.63 -25.65
CA ILE A 449 26.30 -3.04 -25.63
C ILE A 449 26.34 -3.60 -27.06
N ARG A 450 25.31 -3.37 -27.87
CA ARG A 450 25.27 -3.84 -29.26
C ARG A 450 26.40 -3.24 -30.09
N GLN A 451 26.63 -1.93 -30.01
CA GLN A 451 27.73 -1.27 -30.72
C GLN A 451 29.09 -1.83 -30.32
N GLY A 452 29.29 -2.12 -29.03
CA GLY A 452 30.46 -2.81 -28.53
C GLY A 452 30.65 -4.18 -29.18
N MET A 453 29.57 -4.95 -29.29
CA MET A 453 29.57 -6.30 -29.87
C MET A 453 29.77 -6.33 -31.39
N THR A 454 29.28 -5.33 -32.14
CA THR A 454 29.41 -5.31 -33.61
C THR A 454 30.88 -5.35 -34.07
N LYS A 455 31.79 -4.67 -33.34
CA LYS A 455 33.23 -4.70 -33.64
C LYS A 455 33.82 -6.09 -33.47
N LEU A 456 33.41 -6.78 -32.41
CA LEU A 456 33.87 -8.12 -32.09
C LEU A 456 33.33 -9.15 -33.10
N HIS A 457 32.03 -9.09 -33.43
CA HIS A 457 31.43 -9.98 -34.41
C HIS A 457 32.11 -9.86 -35.78
N ARG A 458 32.47 -8.65 -36.23
CA ARG A 458 33.22 -8.48 -37.49
C ARG A 458 34.57 -9.19 -37.49
N ILE A 459 35.30 -9.14 -36.37
CA ILE A 459 36.59 -9.84 -36.23
C ILE A 459 36.37 -11.36 -36.33
N ARG A 460 35.39 -11.88 -35.60
CA ARG A 460 35.03 -13.30 -35.62
C ARG A 460 34.55 -13.77 -36.99
N GLU A 461 33.70 -13.01 -37.64
CA GLU A 461 33.18 -13.32 -38.98
C GLU A 461 34.31 -13.43 -39.99
N ASN A 462 35.28 -12.51 -39.95
CA ASN A 462 36.46 -12.57 -40.81
C ASN A 462 37.32 -13.83 -40.54
N HIS A 463 37.58 -14.15 -39.27
CA HIS A 463 38.32 -15.36 -38.90
C HIS A 463 37.58 -16.64 -39.30
N THR A 464 36.24 -16.64 -39.18
CA THR A 464 35.38 -17.77 -39.54
C THR A 464 35.38 -18.00 -41.05
N LYS A 465 35.27 -16.94 -41.85
CA LYS A 465 35.36 -17.00 -43.32
C LYS A 465 36.72 -17.51 -43.79
N GLU A 466 37.81 -17.05 -43.18
CA GLU A 466 39.16 -17.52 -43.53
C GLU A 466 39.29 -19.02 -43.24
N LEU A 467 38.81 -19.50 -42.08
CA LEU A 467 38.81 -20.93 -41.78
C LEU A 467 37.94 -21.73 -42.75
N GLU A 468 36.75 -21.25 -43.09
CA GLU A 468 35.88 -21.90 -44.07
C GLU A 468 36.60 -22.07 -45.42
N ASN A 469 37.27 -21.02 -45.92
CA ASN A 469 38.06 -21.09 -47.14
C ASN A 469 39.19 -22.14 -47.05
N ARG A 470 39.88 -22.22 -45.90
CA ARG A 470 40.95 -23.21 -45.69
C ARG A 470 40.43 -24.64 -45.59
N VAL A 471 39.28 -24.86 -44.95
CA VAL A 471 38.65 -26.18 -44.91
C VAL A 471 38.15 -26.59 -46.29
N CYS A 472 37.55 -25.68 -47.06
CA CYS A 472 37.17 -25.94 -48.46
C CYS A 472 38.38 -26.34 -49.32
N ALA A 473 39.49 -25.60 -49.23
CA ALA A 473 40.73 -25.94 -49.93
C ALA A 473 41.29 -27.30 -49.49
N LEU A 474 41.21 -27.64 -48.20
CA LEU A 474 41.61 -28.95 -47.69
C LEU A 474 40.75 -30.08 -48.25
N ILE A 475 39.43 -29.86 -48.38
CA ILE A 475 38.51 -30.84 -48.98
C ILE A 475 38.88 -31.10 -50.45
N GLU A 476 39.13 -30.04 -51.21
CA GLU A 476 39.57 -30.15 -52.61
C GLU A 476 40.91 -30.90 -52.71
N GLU A 477 41.89 -30.57 -51.87
CA GLU A 477 43.19 -31.26 -51.83
C GLU A 477 43.03 -32.76 -51.49
N CYS A 478 42.14 -33.08 -50.54
CA CYS A 478 41.87 -34.48 -50.17
C CYS A 478 41.15 -35.25 -51.29
N TRP A 479 40.24 -34.61 -52.03
CA TRP A 479 39.58 -35.22 -53.19
C TRP A 479 40.53 -35.43 -54.37
N GLU A 480 41.46 -34.50 -54.63
CA GLU A 480 42.49 -34.63 -55.67
C GLU A 480 43.47 -35.78 -55.41
N LYS A 481 43.74 -36.08 -54.14
CA LYS A 481 44.61 -37.21 -53.73
C LYS A 481 44.03 -38.60 -54.07
N LYS A 482 42.75 -38.72 -54.51
CA LYS A 482 42.10 -39.95 -55.02
C LYS A 482 42.24 -41.23 -54.16
N VAL A 483 42.34 -41.10 -52.83
CA VAL A 483 42.45 -42.25 -51.91
C VAL A 483 41.31 -42.23 -50.88
N GLN A 484 40.76 -43.40 -50.54
CA GLN A 484 39.93 -43.56 -49.35
C GLN A 484 40.80 -43.35 -48.11
N MET A 485 40.88 -42.12 -47.63
CA MET A 485 41.61 -41.78 -46.40
C MET A 485 40.91 -42.37 -45.18
N THR A 486 41.70 -42.87 -44.24
CA THR A 486 41.20 -43.35 -42.95
C THR A 486 40.80 -42.19 -42.04
N GLU A 487 39.99 -42.48 -41.01
CA GLU A 487 39.50 -41.43 -40.10
C GLU A 487 40.64 -40.72 -39.35
N LYS A 488 41.69 -41.46 -38.99
CA LYS A 488 42.87 -40.92 -38.32
C LYS A 488 43.70 -40.00 -39.22
N GLU A 489 43.81 -40.32 -40.51
CA GLU A 489 44.52 -39.48 -41.48
C GLU A 489 43.75 -38.18 -41.75
N LEU A 490 42.42 -38.21 -41.78
CA LEU A 490 41.58 -37.01 -41.88
C LEU A 490 41.73 -36.10 -40.65
N ASP A 491 41.82 -36.69 -39.45
CA ASP A 491 42.08 -35.94 -38.21
C ASP A 491 43.46 -35.26 -38.24
N GLU A 492 44.50 -35.98 -38.66
CA GLU A 492 45.87 -35.46 -38.73
C GLU A 492 46.01 -34.31 -39.75
N GLU A 493 45.42 -34.42 -40.95
CA GLU A 493 45.46 -33.36 -41.95
C GLU A 493 44.64 -32.12 -41.54
N PHE A 494 43.47 -32.33 -40.91
CA PHE A 494 42.68 -31.24 -40.35
C PHE A 494 43.43 -30.52 -39.23
N ASP A 495 44.04 -31.25 -38.30
CA ASP A 495 44.79 -30.66 -37.19
C ASP A 495 45.99 -29.85 -37.68
N LYS A 496 46.69 -30.35 -38.70
CA LYS A 496 47.80 -29.64 -39.34
C LYS A 496 47.34 -28.33 -39.99
N MET A 497 46.23 -28.36 -40.72
CA MET A 497 45.61 -27.17 -41.31
C MET A 497 45.17 -26.19 -40.20
N TRP A 498 44.47 -26.69 -39.18
CA TRP A 498 43.98 -25.88 -38.05
C TRP A 498 45.10 -25.16 -37.32
N THR A 499 46.16 -25.88 -36.91
CA THR A 499 47.30 -25.28 -36.22
C THR A 499 48.01 -24.23 -37.08
N LYS A 500 48.16 -24.48 -38.39
CA LYS A 500 48.73 -23.51 -39.31
C LYS A 500 47.88 -22.25 -39.40
N THR A 501 46.57 -22.38 -39.63
CA THR A 501 45.65 -21.26 -39.78
C THR A 501 45.56 -20.43 -38.50
N VAL A 502 45.45 -21.07 -37.34
CA VAL A 502 45.38 -20.38 -36.04
C VAL A 502 46.68 -19.59 -35.76
N ASN A 503 47.85 -20.10 -36.17
CA ASN A 503 49.11 -19.36 -36.03
C ASN A 503 49.25 -18.18 -37.00
N GLU A 504 48.62 -18.25 -38.18
CA GLU A 504 48.60 -17.17 -39.18
C GLU A 504 47.61 -16.04 -38.80
N LEU A 505 46.53 -16.37 -38.08
CA LEU A 505 45.52 -15.41 -37.63
C LEU A 505 46.07 -14.53 -36.50
N SER A 506 46.11 -13.21 -36.71
CA SER A 506 46.45 -12.25 -35.65
C SER A 506 45.25 -12.01 -34.74
N PHE A 507 45.29 -12.53 -33.51
CA PHE A 507 44.32 -12.21 -32.48
C PHE A 507 44.78 -10.97 -31.72
N LYS A 508 44.13 -9.82 -31.98
CA LYS A 508 44.43 -8.60 -31.23
C LYS A 508 43.90 -8.74 -29.81
N GLU A 509 44.78 -8.71 -28.82
CA GLU A 509 44.41 -8.80 -27.41
C GLU A 509 43.43 -7.67 -27.05
N MET A 510 42.27 -8.05 -26.49
CA MET A 510 41.24 -7.09 -26.09
C MET A 510 41.72 -6.34 -24.85
N LYS A 511 41.83 -5.01 -24.95
CA LYS A 511 42.24 -4.18 -23.82
C LYS A 511 41.18 -4.25 -22.72
N VAL A 512 41.56 -4.75 -21.55
CA VAL A 512 40.73 -4.67 -20.34
C VAL A 512 40.59 -3.20 -19.96
N GLY A 513 39.37 -2.67 -20.01
CA GLY A 513 39.08 -1.31 -19.53
C GLY A 513 39.22 -1.22 -18.02
N ASP A 514 39.83 -0.14 -17.50
CA ASP A 514 39.87 0.15 -16.07
C ASP A 514 38.55 0.80 -15.64
N ILE A 515 37.61 -0.04 -15.20
CA ILE A 515 36.26 0.40 -14.82
C ILE A 515 36.32 1.34 -13.62
N PHE A 516 37.30 1.18 -12.73
CA PHE A 516 37.51 2.10 -11.61
C PHE A 516 37.74 3.54 -12.05
N THR A 517 38.45 3.77 -13.15
CA THR A 517 38.66 5.12 -13.68
C THR A 517 37.34 5.70 -14.19
N SER A 518 36.54 4.91 -14.89
CA SER A 518 35.22 5.34 -15.39
C SER A 518 34.25 5.66 -14.24
N VAL A 519 34.17 4.77 -13.26
CA VAL A 519 33.35 4.96 -12.04
C VAL A 519 33.80 6.21 -11.28
N SER A 520 35.12 6.43 -11.15
CA SER A 520 35.67 7.62 -10.51
C SER A 520 35.27 8.90 -11.24
N HIS A 521 35.24 8.87 -12.57
CA HIS A 521 34.77 10.00 -13.37
C HIS A 521 33.28 10.28 -13.14
N ARG A 522 32.40 9.26 -13.23
CA ARG A 522 30.95 9.43 -12.99
C ARG A 522 30.64 9.92 -11.58
N LEU A 523 31.33 9.37 -10.58
CA LEU A 523 31.22 9.83 -9.19
C LEU A 523 31.62 11.30 -9.02
N ARG A 524 32.70 11.74 -9.68
CA ARG A 524 33.11 13.16 -9.68
C ARG A 524 32.08 14.05 -10.37
N THR A 525 31.52 13.62 -11.49
CA THR A 525 30.48 14.37 -12.22
C THR A 525 29.24 14.56 -11.35
N ASN A 526 28.75 13.49 -10.70
CA ASN A 526 27.60 13.57 -9.80
C ASN A 526 27.85 14.54 -8.63
N LEU A 527 29.02 14.47 -8.00
CA LEU A 527 29.38 15.30 -6.84
C LEU A 527 29.82 16.72 -7.20
N SER A 528 30.03 17.05 -8.48
CA SER A 528 30.41 18.39 -8.93
C SER A 528 29.39 19.48 -8.55
N THR A 529 28.12 19.08 -8.42
CA THR A 529 27.01 19.95 -8.01
C THR A 529 27.05 20.38 -6.53
N LYS A 530 27.88 19.72 -5.70
CA LYS A 530 27.94 19.90 -4.23
C LYS A 530 29.11 20.79 -3.75
N GLY A 531 29.86 21.40 -4.66
CA GLY A 531 30.91 22.39 -4.36
C GLY A 531 32.34 21.84 -4.15
N SER A 532 33.30 22.73 -3.90
CA SER A 532 34.75 22.42 -3.87
C SER A 532 35.21 21.54 -2.71
N HIS A 533 34.48 21.56 -1.59
CA HIS A 533 34.79 20.76 -0.40
C HIS A 533 34.64 19.24 -0.65
N ALA A 534 33.57 18.83 -1.35
CA ALA A 534 33.35 17.44 -1.73
C ALA A 534 34.44 16.94 -2.70
N SER A 535 34.83 17.76 -3.68
CA SER A 535 35.91 17.46 -4.62
C SER A 535 37.26 17.24 -3.94
N HIS A 536 37.56 18.02 -2.90
CA HIS A 536 38.77 17.83 -2.09
C HIS A 536 38.75 16.50 -1.32
N LEU A 537 37.65 16.17 -0.65
CA LEU A 537 37.50 14.91 0.09
C LEU A 537 37.58 13.66 -0.81
N LEU A 538 37.00 13.72 -2.02
CA LEU A 538 37.13 12.66 -3.03
C LEU A 538 38.58 12.39 -3.44
N SER A 539 39.41 13.43 -3.50
CA SER A 539 40.80 13.32 -3.95
C SER A 539 41.73 12.67 -2.91
N GLN A 540 41.30 12.57 -1.65
CA GLN A 540 42.10 12.03 -0.55
C GLN A 540 42.11 10.50 -0.48
N LYS A 541 41.15 9.81 -1.12
CA LYS A 541 41.03 8.35 -1.07
C LYS A 541 41.03 7.74 -2.47
N VAL A 542 41.79 6.66 -2.65
CA VAL A 542 41.77 5.87 -3.87
C VAL A 542 40.54 4.97 -3.87
N LEU A 543 39.72 5.03 -4.93
CA LEU A 543 38.46 4.27 -4.99
C LEU A 543 38.67 2.75 -4.84
N LYS A 544 39.77 2.20 -5.36
CA LYS A 544 40.14 0.77 -5.25
C LYS A 544 40.29 0.29 -3.80
N GLU A 545 40.65 1.20 -2.89
CA GLU A 545 40.85 0.90 -1.46
C GLU A 545 39.55 1.04 -0.65
N CYS A 546 38.49 1.59 -1.25
CA CYS A 546 37.20 1.78 -0.60
C CYS A 546 36.37 0.47 -0.61
N GLY A 547 35.51 0.29 0.40
CA GLY A 547 34.53 -0.80 0.47
C GLY A 547 35.06 -2.23 0.65
N GLN A 548 36.30 -2.38 1.13
CA GLN A 548 36.89 -3.70 1.48
C GLN A 548 36.26 -4.27 2.77
N ASP A 549 35.97 -3.40 3.74
CA ASP A 549 35.31 -3.74 4.99
C ASP A 549 33.82 -3.34 4.99
N PRO A 550 32.97 -3.99 5.81
CA PRO A 550 31.58 -3.58 5.99
C PRO A 550 31.48 -2.08 6.30
N PHE A 551 30.58 -1.38 5.61
CA PHE A 551 30.38 0.04 5.82
C PHE A 551 30.01 0.31 7.28
N LYS A 552 30.72 1.23 7.94
CA LYS A 552 30.44 1.65 9.30
C LYS A 552 30.41 3.16 9.39
N TYR A 553 29.26 3.72 9.74
CA TYR A 553 29.11 5.13 9.97
C TYR A 553 29.86 5.57 11.24
N LYS A 554 30.74 6.57 11.07
CA LYS A 554 31.43 7.26 12.17
C LYS A 554 31.00 8.73 12.15
N ALA A 555 30.46 9.23 13.25
CA ALA A 555 30.15 10.65 13.38
C ALA A 555 31.45 11.47 13.54
N GLU A 556 31.68 12.44 12.65
CA GLU A 556 32.84 13.34 12.69
C GLU A 556 32.39 14.82 12.85
N GLY A 557 33.31 15.68 13.30
CA GLY A 557 33.12 17.14 13.33
C GLY A 557 32.07 17.71 14.31
N THR A 558 31.34 18.73 13.88
CA THR A 558 30.29 19.46 14.62
C THR A 558 29.11 18.57 15.01
N LEU A 559 28.77 17.57 14.21
CA LEU A 559 27.79 16.52 14.52
C LEU A 559 28.25 15.60 15.66
N LYS A 560 29.57 15.46 15.89
CA LYS A 560 30.07 14.77 17.08
C LYS A 560 29.76 15.56 18.36
N LYS A 561 29.91 16.90 18.33
CA LYS A 561 29.53 17.79 19.44
C LYS A 561 28.03 17.89 19.65
N LEU A 562 27.24 17.97 18.57
CA LEU A 562 25.78 17.97 18.61
C LEU A 562 25.24 16.62 19.07
N SER A 563 25.78 15.50 18.56
CA SER A 563 25.41 14.15 19.02
C SER A 563 25.87 13.86 20.45
N GLU A 564 26.97 14.46 20.93
CA GLU A 564 27.38 14.40 22.34
C GLU A 564 26.47 15.25 23.25
N ALA A 565 26.01 16.41 22.79
CA ALA A 565 25.03 17.25 23.50
C ALA A 565 23.62 16.60 23.52
N ILE A 566 23.18 16.03 22.39
CA ILE A 566 21.93 15.27 22.27
C ILE A 566 22.01 13.94 23.01
N LYS A 567 23.18 13.27 23.08
CA LYS A 567 23.40 12.11 23.95
C LYS A 567 23.15 12.45 25.43
N LYS A 568 23.58 13.64 25.88
CA LYS A 568 23.34 14.12 27.26
C LYS A 568 21.86 14.46 27.54
N ILE A 569 21.10 14.91 26.54
CA ILE A 569 19.71 15.35 26.73
C ILE A 569 18.68 14.26 26.38
N PHE A 570 18.97 13.35 25.44
CA PHE A 570 18.03 12.35 24.90
C PHE A 570 18.49 10.88 25.00
N ASN A 571 19.71 10.58 25.48
CA ASN A 571 20.29 9.23 25.57
C ASN A 571 20.06 8.37 24.29
N ILE A 572 20.22 9.00 23.12
CA ILE A 572 20.06 8.41 21.80
C ILE A 572 21.35 7.66 21.43
N SER A 573 21.36 6.35 21.66
CA SER A 573 22.23 5.41 20.94
C SER A 573 21.73 5.13 19.51
N SER A 574 20.61 5.75 19.10
CA SER A 574 19.84 5.46 17.89
C SER A 574 20.22 6.25 16.64
N HIS A 575 20.81 7.46 16.69
CA HIS A 575 21.11 8.21 15.44
C HIS A 575 22.16 7.51 14.58
N THR A 576 23.27 7.08 15.17
CA THR A 576 24.32 6.33 14.44
C THR A 576 23.77 5.00 13.90
N LYS A 577 22.87 4.34 14.63
CA LYS A 577 22.20 3.10 14.17
C LYS A 577 21.19 3.37 13.07
N ALA A 578 20.42 4.46 13.13
CA ALA A 578 19.44 4.85 12.12
C ALA A 578 20.14 5.22 10.81
N VAL A 579 21.20 6.05 10.87
CA VAL A 579 22.05 6.37 9.70
C VAL A 579 22.71 5.12 9.14
N GLN A 580 23.16 4.20 9.99
CA GLN A 580 23.69 2.91 9.55
C GLN A 580 22.63 2.05 8.87
N GLN A 581 21.41 1.97 9.41
CA GLN A 581 20.31 1.22 8.78
C GLN A 581 19.92 1.80 7.42
N ILE A 582 19.90 3.12 7.28
CA ILE A 582 19.69 3.80 5.99
C ILE A 582 20.82 3.39 5.02
N ALA A 583 22.08 3.47 5.46
CA ALA A 583 23.22 3.05 4.65
C ALA A 583 23.13 1.58 4.24
N ASP A 584 22.82 0.68 5.18
CA ASP A 584 22.69 -0.76 4.93
C ASP A 584 21.55 -1.06 3.94
N SER A 585 20.43 -0.32 4.02
CA SER A 585 19.31 -0.42 3.09
C SER A 585 19.71 -0.01 1.67
N ILE A 586 20.35 1.16 1.54
CA ILE A 586 20.83 1.67 0.24
C ILE A 586 21.89 0.73 -0.36
N ILE A 587 22.84 0.26 0.45
CA ILE A 587 23.85 -0.72 0.03
C ILE A 587 23.18 -1.99 -0.47
N THR A 588 22.15 -2.48 0.23
CA THR A 588 21.43 -3.70 -0.16
C THR A 588 20.74 -3.53 -1.52
N ASP A 589 20.01 -2.44 -1.72
CA ASP A 589 19.31 -2.16 -2.99
C ASP A 589 20.29 -2.00 -4.15
N CYS A 590 21.37 -1.23 -3.97
CA CYS A 590 22.41 -1.08 -5.00
C CYS A 590 23.14 -2.40 -5.28
N SER A 591 23.42 -3.21 -4.26
CA SER A 591 24.06 -4.52 -4.43
C SER A 591 23.17 -5.50 -5.18
N GLN A 592 21.85 -5.44 -4.96
CA GLN A 592 20.87 -6.22 -5.70
C GLN A 592 20.85 -5.80 -7.16
N PHE A 593 20.78 -4.49 -7.45
CA PHE A 593 20.86 -3.97 -8.82
C PHE A 593 22.14 -4.43 -9.55
N VAL A 594 23.30 -4.37 -8.88
CA VAL A 594 24.56 -4.88 -9.44
C VAL A 594 24.47 -6.39 -9.73
N THR A 595 23.90 -7.16 -8.81
CA THR A 595 23.76 -8.62 -8.97
C THR A 595 22.84 -8.95 -10.14
N ASP A 596 21.69 -8.29 -10.24
CA ASP A 596 20.72 -8.44 -11.33
C ASP A 596 21.35 -8.06 -12.68
N THR A 597 22.16 -6.99 -12.69
CA THR A 597 22.91 -6.55 -13.88
C THR A 597 23.95 -7.60 -14.31
N MET A 598 24.69 -8.18 -13.35
CA MET A 598 25.68 -9.22 -13.64
C MET A 598 25.07 -10.51 -14.21
N GLN A 599 23.84 -10.84 -13.81
CA GLN A 599 23.14 -12.03 -14.32
C GLN A 599 22.79 -11.92 -15.82
N ARG A 600 22.74 -10.71 -16.38
CA ARG A 600 22.42 -10.46 -17.80
C ARG A 600 23.55 -10.87 -18.76
N LYS A 601 24.73 -11.27 -18.26
CA LYS A 601 25.91 -11.69 -19.05
C LYS A 601 26.33 -10.70 -20.14
N SER A 602 26.08 -9.42 -19.93
CA SER A 602 26.44 -8.34 -20.84
C SER A 602 27.73 -7.66 -20.44
N ASN A 603 28.27 -6.84 -21.35
CA ASN A 603 29.41 -5.98 -21.03
C ASN A 603 29.03 -4.87 -20.03
N TYR A 604 30.02 -4.31 -19.35
CA TYR A 604 29.84 -3.13 -18.50
C TYR A 604 29.47 -1.89 -19.33
N HIS A 605 28.53 -1.09 -18.80
CA HIS A 605 28.18 0.23 -19.31
C HIS A 605 28.15 1.27 -18.18
N ASP A 606 28.55 2.51 -18.48
CA ASP A 606 28.63 3.59 -17.49
C ASP A 606 27.28 3.99 -16.90
N THR A 607 26.19 3.79 -17.65
CA THR A 607 24.84 4.09 -17.16
C THR A 607 24.48 3.28 -15.91
N TYR A 608 25.07 2.10 -15.71
CA TYR A 608 24.85 1.31 -14.49
C TYR A 608 25.36 2.05 -13.25
N ILE A 609 26.47 2.79 -13.37
CA ILE A 609 26.97 3.62 -12.26
C ILE A 609 26.12 4.87 -12.09
N GLU A 610 25.65 5.49 -13.17
CA GLU A 610 24.75 6.64 -13.09
C GLU A 610 23.42 6.25 -12.40
N GLU A 611 22.89 5.07 -12.70
CA GLU A 611 21.69 4.53 -12.08
C GLU A 611 21.90 4.24 -10.59
N ILE A 612 23.04 3.62 -10.21
CA ILE A 612 23.41 3.46 -8.80
C ILE A 612 23.52 4.82 -8.08
N LEU A 613 24.15 5.81 -8.71
CA LEU A 613 24.29 7.15 -8.11
C LEU A 613 22.92 7.83 -7.94
N ASN A 614 22.03 7.71 -8.92
CA ASN A 614 20.67 8.23 -8.83
C ASN A 614 19.86 7.50 -7.74
N MET A 615 19.97 6.17 -7.63
CA MET A 615 19.33 5.39 -6.56
C MET A 615 19.79 5.88 -5.18
N ILE A 616 21.09 6.14 -5.01
CA ILE A 616 21.62 6.70 -3.77
C ILE A 616 21.05 8.09 -3.52
N ASP A 617 21.04 8.97 -4.54
CA ASP A 617 20.55 10.34 -4.40
C ASP A 617 19.06 10.43 -4.06
N GLU A 618 18.21 9.64 -4.72
CA GLU A 618 16.78 9.58 -4.46
C GLU A 618 16.51 9.06 -3.05
N ARG A 619 17.13 7.94 -2.65
CA ARG A 619 16.99 7.40 -1.29
C ARG A 619 17.54 8.36 -0.23
N MET A 620 18.55 9.17 -0.54
CA MET A 620 19.06 10.19 0.38
C MET A 620 18.10 11.37 0.52
N GLN A 621 17.48 11.84 -0.58
CA GLN A 621 16.45 12.88 -0.53
C GLN A 621 15.21 12.40 0.23
N ASP A 622 14.79 11.16 0.03
CA ASP A 622 13.66 10.57 0.75
C ASP A 622 13.89 10.45 2.26
N ASN A 623 15.09 10.70 2.78
CA ASN A 623 15.44 10.60 4.21
C ASN A 623 15.83 11.95 4.85
N HIS A 624 15.24 13.06 4.40
CA HIS A 624 15.47 14.42 4.94
C HIS A 624 15.32 14.60 6.47
N ASP A 625 14.68 13.66 7.17
CA ASP A 625 14.46 13.71 8.62
C ASP A 625 15.74 13.45 9.45
N VAL A 626 16.82 12.99 8.80
CA VAL A 626 18.11 12.70 9.43
C VAL A 626 19.16 13.66 8.87
N GLU A 627 19.71 14.55 9.71
CA GLU A 627 20.81 15.44 9.30
C GLU A 627 22.06 14.61 8.94
N THR A 628 22.24 14.35 7.65
CA THR A 628 23.43 13.66 7.12
C THR A 628 24.49 14.65 6.72
N ASP A 629 25.73 14.45 7.19
CA ASP A 629 26.89 15.22 6.76
C ASP A 629 27.25 14.90 5.29
N ILE A 630 27.80 15.87 4.56
CA ILE A 630 28.37 15.69 3.21
C ILE A 630 29.44 14.58 3.24
N THR A 631 30.18 14.46 4.34
CA THR A 631 31.17 13.40 4.55
C THR A 631 30.55 11.99 4.56
N PHE A 632 29.32 11.85 5.07
CA PHE A 632 28.59 10.57 5.06
C PHE A 632 28.12 10.21 3.66
N GLU A 633 27.44 11.13 2.97
CA GLU A 633 26.96 10.94 1.59
C GLU A 633 28.13 10.51 0.69
N LEU A 634 29.26 11.21 0.78
CA LEU A 634 30.46 10.94 0.00
C LEU A 634 31.10 9.60 0.34
N SER A 635 31.20 9.26 1.63
CA SER A 635 31.75 7.96 2.07
C SER A 635 30.88 6.79 1.63
N LEU A 636 29.54 6.94 1.66
CA LEU A 636 28.62 5.90 1.22
C LEU A 636 28.68 5.71 -0.30
N LYS A 637 28.64 6.80 -1.08
CA LYS A 637 28.80 6.75 -2.54
C LYS A 637 30.13 6.09 -2.91
N GLN A 638 31.24 6.47 -2.26
CA GLN A 638 32.54 5.82 -2.48
C GLN A 638 32.51 4.32 -2.16
N HIS A 639 31.86 3.91 -1.06
CA HIS A 639 31.76 2.51 -0.67
C HIS A 639 31.00 1.69 -1.72
N ILE A 640 29.80 2.13 -2.09
CA ILE A 640 28.93 1.44 -3.05
C ILE A 640 29.56 1.42 -4.44
N CYS A 641 30.06 2.57 -4.91
CA CYS A 641 30.71 2.65 -6.23
C CYS A 641 31.98 1.79 -6.30
N ALA A 642 32.74 1.66 -5.21
CA ALA A 642 33.92 0.79 -5.19
C ALA A 642 33.56 -0.70 -5.24
N ASP A 643 32.51 -1.12 -4.52
CA ASP A 643 32.01 -2.51 -4.62
C ASP A 643 31.44 -2.82 -6.01
N ALA A 644 30.61 -1.91 -6.55
CA ALA A 644 30.08 -2.01 -7.90
C ALA A 644 31.20 -2.06 -8.94
N ALA A 645 32.22 -1.19 -8.83
CA ALA A 645 33.37 -1.19 -9.72
C ALA A 645 34.14 -2.51 -9.70
N ARG A 646 34.36 -3.12 -8.52
CA ARG A 646 34.99 -4.46 -8.41
C ARG A 646 34.18 -5.52 -9.15
N ARG A 647 32.88 -5.57 -8.89
CA ARG A 647 31.95 -6.54 -9.47
C ARG A 647 31.83 -6.38 -10.99
N PHE A 648 31.68 -5.14 -11.45
CA PHE A 648 31.62 -4.84 -12.88
C PHE A 648 32.97 -5.03 -13.58
N GLN A 649 34.11 -4.81 -12.90
CA GLN A 649 35.42 -5.16 -13.45
C GLN A 649 35.52 -6.66 -13.73
N LYS A 650 35.05 -7.49 -12.79
CA LYS A 650 34.96 -8.93 -13.00
C LYS A 650 33.98 -9.27 -14.13
N MET A 651 32.78 -8.69 -14.15
CA MET A 651 31.80 -8.87 -15.22
C MET A 651 32.39 -8.54 -16.61
N HIS A 652 33.14 -7.44 -16.72
CA HIS A 652 33.80 -7.04 -17.96
C HIS A 652 34.92 -8.01 -18.35
N GLN A 653 35.73 -8.48 -17.40
CA GLN A 653 36.77 -9.49 -17.65
C GLN A 653 36.18 -10.83 -18.09
N ASP A 654 35.16 -11.31 -17.38
CA ASP A 654 34.43 -12.55 -17.70
C ASP A 654 33.81 -12.43 -19.10
N PHE A 655 33.18 -11.29 -19.40
CA PHE A 655 32.62 -11.00 -20.72
C PHE A 655 33.71 -11.02 -21.80
N LEU A 656 34.84 -10.34 -21.61
CA LEU A 656 35.94 -10.32 -22.57
C LEU A 656 36.54 -11.71 -22.79
N HIS A 657 36.69 -12.50 -21.73
CA HIS A 657 37.23 -13.87 -21.81
C HIS A 657 36.27 -14.82 -22.51
N GLU A 658 34.97 -14.81 -22.16
CA GLU A 658 33.95 -15.59 -22.86
C GLU A 658 33.86 -15.21 -24.34
N ASN A 659 34.18 -13.95 -24.63
CA ASN A 659 34.10 -13.40 -25.96
C ASN A 659 35.44 -13.32 -26.71
N ASP A 660 36.51 -13.87 -26.17
CA ASP A 660 37.82 -13.84 -26.82
C ASP A 660 37.77 -14.58 -28.17
N PRO A 661 38.20 -13.95 -29.28
CA PRO A 661 38.09 -14.56 -30.60
C PRO A 661 38.84 -15.90 -30.72
N TYR A 662 39.97 -16.09 -30.05
CA TYR A 662 40.74 -17.34 -30.09
C TYR A 662 40.04 -18.45 -29.28
N ILE A 663 39.56 -18.13 -28.07
CA ILE A 663 38.81 -19.06 -27.22
C ILE A 663 37.52 -19.50 -27.94
N CYS A 664 36.76 -18.57 -28.51
CA CYS A 664 35.55 -18.87 -29.28
C CYS A 664 35.84 -19.77 -30.49
N LEU A 665 36.94 -19.50 -31.21
CA LEU A 665 37.35 -20.28 -32.37
C LEU A 665 37.66 -21.73 -31.97
N ASN A 666 38.48 -21.92 -30.93
CA ASN A 666 38.86 -23.24 -30.45
C ASN A 666 37.70 -24.04 -29.86
N LYS A 667 36.72 -23.39 -29.23
CA LYS A 667 35.47 -24.06 -28.79
C LYS A 667 34.73 -24.75 -29.94
N ASN A 668 34.90 -24.27 -31.17
CA ASN A 668 34.25 -24.85 -32.35
C ASN A 668 35.13 -25.85 -33.12
N LYS A 669 36.41 -26.06 -32.75
CA LYS A 669 37.35 -26.90 -33.51
C LYS A 669 36.81 -28.30 -33.83
N GLU A 670 36.33 -29.01 -32.81
CA GLU A 670 35.79 -30.37 -32.96
C GLU A 670 34.61 -30.41 -33.94
N LYS A 671 33.83 -29.33 -33.98
CA LYS A 671 32.71 -29.20 -34.90
C LYS A 671 33.19 -28.99 -36.34
N PHE A 672 34.15 -28.08 -36.56
CA PHE A 672 34.74 -27.90 -37.88
C PHE A 672 35.32 -29.21 -38.43
N LEU A 673 35.92 -30.03 -37.57
CA LEU A 673 36.40 -31.36 -37.91
C LEU A 673 35.26 -32.32 -38.30
N ALA A 674 34.16 -32.32 -37.53
CA ALA A 674 32.99 -33.14 -37.84
C ALA A 674 32.33 -32.73 -39.18
N ASP A 675 32.15 -31.42 -39.41
CA ASP A 675 31.58 -30.89 -40.66
C ASP A 675 32.50 -31.19 -41.86
N PHE A 676 33.82 -31.08 -41.69
CA PHE A 676 34.82 -31.48 -42.69
C PHE A 676 34.67 -32.96 -43.09
N LYS A 677 34.57 -33.86 -42.09
CA LYS A 677 34.40 -35.30 -42.34
C LYS A 677 33.09 -35.61 -43.07
N ASP A 678 31.99 -34.96 -42.68
CA ASP A 678 30.68 -35.16 -43.29
C ASP A 678 30.66 -34.72 -44.77
N VAL A 679 31.20 -33.53 -45.06
CA VAL A 679 31.29 -33.02 -46.44
C VAL A 679 32.23 -33.87 -47.30
N PHE A 680 33.39 -34.28 -46.77
CA PHE A 680 34.32 -35.13 -47.50
C PHE A 680 33.69 -36.46 -47.92
N ARG A 681 32.83 -37.03 -47.08
CA ARG A 681 32.13 -38.31 -47.31
C ARG A 681 30.81 -38.19 -48.08
N ASN A 682 30.38 -36.99 -48.46
CA ASN A 682 29.08 -36.72 -49.11
C ASN A 682 27.88 -37.30 -48.33
N VAL A 683 27.89 -37.18 -47.00
CA VAL A 683 26.74 -37.57 -46.16
C VAL A 683 25.64 -36.52 -46.30
N ASP A 684 24.37 -36.95 -46.36
CA ASP A 684 23.23 -36.02 -46.30
C ASP A 684 23.22 -35.29 -44.95
N GLN A 685 23.34 -33.96 -45.01
CA GLN A 685 23.45 -33.09 -43.84
C GLN A 685 22.10 -32.49 -43.40
N CYS A 686 21.02 -32.66 -44.17
CA CYS A 686 19.77 -31.91 -43.96
C CYS A 686 19.20 -32.08 -42.54
N GLN A 687 19.11 -33.31 -42.04
CA GLN A 687 18.62 -33.58 -40.69
C GLN A 687 19.58 -33.03 -39.61
N LYS A 688 20.88 -33.37 -39.70
CA LYS A 688 21.88 -32.97 -38.71
C LYS A 688 22.03 -31.45 -38.60
N LYS A 689 21.98 -30.73 -39.72
CA LYS A 689 22.03 -29.27 -39.75
C LYS A 689 20.73 -28.64 -39.24
N ALA A 690 19.58 -29.24 -39.49
CA ALA A 690 18.31 -28.77 -38.92
C ALA A 690 18.27 -28.93 -37.39
N GLU A 691 18.74 -30.06 -36.87
CA GLU A 691 18.93 -30.29 -35.43
C GLU A 691 19.89 -29.25 -34.85
N GLU A 692 21.01 -29.01 -35.52
CA GLU A 692 22.03 -28.05 -35.08
C GLU A 692 21.49 -26.60 -35.00
N PHE A 693 20.80 -26.14 -36.04
CA PHE A 693 20.17 -24.82 -36.06
C PHE A 693 19.12 -24.70 -34.95
N THR A 694 18.35 -25.75 -34.73
CA THR A 694 17.32 -25.76 -33.70
C THR A 694 17.95 -25.69 -32.31
N ASP A 695 18.91 -26.55 -31.98
CA ASP A 695 19.49 -26.64 -30.63
C ASP A 695 20.43 -25.47 -30.28
N ARG A 696 21.18 -24.92 -31.26
CA ARG A 696 22.17 -23.87 -31.00
C ARG A 696 21.66 -22.46 -31.26
N CYS A 697 20.70 -22.28 -32.16
CA CYS A 697 20.17 -20.97 -32.53
C CYS A 697 18.77 -20.72 -31.96
N LEU A 698 17.81 -21.58 -32.30
CA LEU A 698 16.40 -21.34 -31.96
C LEU A 698 16.10 -21.62 -30.48
N LYS A 699 16.54 -22.76 -29.94
CA LYS A 699 16.23 -23.20 -28.58
C LYS A 699 16.69 -22.21 -27.50
N PRO A 700 17.93 -21.67 -27.53
CA PRO A 700 18.35 -20.64 -26.58
C PRO A 700 17.57 -19.34 -26.75
N ALA A 701 17.26 -18.94 -27.98
CA ALA A 701 16.50 -17.72 -28.26
C ALA A 701 15.05 -17.81 -27.77
N VAL A 702 14.41 -18.96 -27.95
CA VAL A 702 13.06 -19.25 -27.43
C VAL A 702 13.06 -19.29 -25.91
N GLU A 703 14.07 -19.91 -25.29
CA GLU A 703 14.19 -19.94 -23.83
C GLU A 703 14.37 -18.53 -23.23
N ASP A 704 15.23 -17.71 -23.82
CA ASP A 704 15.42 -16.31 -23.42
C ASP A 704 14.13 -15.49 -23.59
N PHE A 705 13.44 -15.63 -24.72
CA PHE A 705 12.15 -14.95 -24.95
C PHE A 705 11.12 -15.31 -23.88
N VAL A 706 10.93 -16.60 -23.60
CA VAL A 706 9.97 -17.05 -22.57
C VAL A 706 10.35 -16.45 -21.22
N ASN A 707 11.62 -16.52 -20.80
CA ASN A 707 12.06 -15.96 -19.52
C ASN A 707 11.87 -14.44 -19.42
N ARG A 708 12.05 -13.69 -20.52
CA ARG A 708 11.79 -12.24 -20.56
C ARG A 708 10.30 -11.92 -20.38
N SER A 709 9.40 -12.77 -20.90
CA SER A 709 7.95 -12.55 -20.80
C SER A 709 7.34 -12.95 -19.46
N LEU A 710 7.95 -13.87 -18.71
CA LEU A 710 7.34 -14.41 -17.47
C LEU A 710 7.24 -13.42 -16.30
N GLY A 711 8.19 -12.47 -16.18
CA GLY A 711 8.19 -11.50 -15.07
C GLY A 711 6.89 -10.70 -14.96
N PRO A 712 6.46 -10.01 -16.03
CA PRO A 712 5.18 -9.30 -16.06
C PRO A 712 3.96 -10.20 -15.81
N ASP A 713 3.95 -11.43 -16.30
CA ASP A 713 2.79 -12.33 -16.10
C ASP A 713 2.67 -12.81 -14.66
N ILE A 714 3.79 -13.10 -13.99
CA ILE A 714 3.79 -13.43 -12.55
C ILE A 714 3.24 -12.26 -11.75
N ILE A 715 3.67 -11.03 -12.03
CA ILE A 715 3.17 -9.82 -11.34
C ILE A 715 1.66 -9.68 -11.59
N GLY A 716 1.23 -9.83 -12.84
CA GLY A 716 -0.19 -9.75 -13.21
C GLY A 716 -1.07 -10.75 -12.47
N GLU A 717 -0.63 -12.01 -12.38
CA GLU A 717 -1.33 -13.06 -11.63
C GLU A 717 -1.38 -12.74 -10.13
N MET A 718 -0.28 -12.27 -9.54
CA MET A 718 -0.26 -11.90 -8.12
C MET A 718 -1.23 -10.75 -7.82
N LEU A 719 -1.35 -9.77 -8.72
CA LEU A 719 -2.29 -8.64 -8.60
C LEU A 719 -3.77 -9.04 -8.72
N THR A 720 -4.08 -10.25 -9.19
CA THR A 720 -5.47 -10.78 -9.14
C THR A 720 -5.89 -11.15 -7.72
N SER A 721 -4.93 -11.41 -6.84
CA SER A 721 -5.20 -11.75 -5.44
C SER A 721 -5.49 -10.49 -4.64
N GLU A 722 -6.53 -10.52 -3.80
CA GLU A 722 -6.97 -9.38 -2.99
C GLU A 722 -5.84 -8.80 -2.11
N GLN A 723 -4.99 -9.67 -1.55
CA GLN A 723 -3.79 -9.33 -0.77
C GLN A 723 -2.78 -8.43 -1.51
N PHE A 724 -2.79 -8.35 -2.84
CA PHE A 724 -1.93 -7.46 -3.63
C PHE A 724 -2.71 -6.35 -4.36
N SER A 725 -4.02 -6.23 -4.12
CA SER A 725 -4.89 -5.30 -4.85
C SER A 725 -4.72 -3.84 -4.40
N THR A 726 -4.65 -3.61 -3.09
CA THR A 726 -4.47 -2.29 -2.47
C THR A 726 -3.43 -2.36 -1.37
N ARG A 727 -2.83 -1.20 -1.04
CA ARG A 727 -1.82 -1.09 0.03
C ARG A 727 -2.38 -1.50 1.39
N MET A 728 -3.63 -1.14 1.69
CA MET A 728 -4.31 -1.53 2.92
C MET A 728 -4.53 -3.05 2.98
N SER A 729 -4.99 -3.67 1.88
CA SER A 729 -5.13 -5.14 1.80
C SER A 729 -3.81 -5.87 1.99
N PHE A 730 -2.74 -5.30 1.44
CA PHE A 730 -1.39 -5.83 1.60
C PHE A 730 -0.91 -5.75 3.05
N GLN A 731 -0.98 -4.58 3.67
CA GLN A 731 -0.57 -4.39 5.08
C GLN A 731 -1.40 -5.26 6.03
N TYR A 732 -2.71 -5.32 5.81
CA TYR A 732 -3.62 -6.22 6.52
C TYR A 732 -3.16 -7.69 6.40
N SER A 733 -2.90 -8.16 5.18
CA SER A 733 -2.51 -9.56 4.93
C SER A 733 -1.17 -9.92 5.58
N VAL A 734 -0.21 -8.99 5.58
CA VAL A 734 1.09 -9.18 6.24
C VAL A 734 0.93 -9.32 7.75
N LEU A 735 0.11 -8.45 8.36
CA LEU A 735 -0.14 -8.47 9.82
C LEU A 735 -0.98 -9.68 10.24
N LEU A 736 -1.94 -10.09 9.40
CA LEU A 736 -2.70 -11.32 9.61
C LEU A 736 -1.78 -12.54 9.57
N ASP A 737 -0.92 -12.66 8.56
CA ASP A 737 0.03 -13.78 8.42
C ASP A 737 1.02 -13.84 9.58
N LEU A 738 1.48 -12.69 10.10
CA LEU A 738 2.30 -12.61 11.32
C LEU A 738 1.58 -13.22 12.53
N THR A 739 0.29 -12.94 12.67
CA THR A 739 -0.53 -13.41 13.80
C THR A 739 -0.83 -14.89 13.69
N SER A 740 -1.17 -15.37 12.50
CA SER A 740 -1.44 -16.79 12.24
C SER A 740 -0.19 -17.66 12.41
N LYS A 741 1.00 -17.15 12.09
CA LYS A 741 2.27 -17.87 12.26
C LYS A 741 2.78 -17.89 13.70
N ASP A 742 2.29 -17.00 14.54
CA ASP A 742 2.57 -16.94 15.98
C ASP A 742 4.06 -17.05 16.36
N ASP A 743 4.91 -16.27 15.70
CA ASP A 743 6.37 -16.39 15.81
C ASP A 743 7.04 -15.04 16.13
N PHE A 744 7.66 -14.96 17.31
CA PHE A 744 8.33 -13.76 17.81
C PHE A 744 9.44 -13.26 16.87
N GLU A 745 10.25 -14.16 16.29
CA GLU A 745 11.36 -13.77 15.43
C GLU A 745 10.85 -13.06 14.16
N LYS A 746 9.69 -13.48 13.66
CA LYS A 746 9.01 -12.81 12.53
C LYS A 746 8.53 -11.42 12.91
N TYR A 747 7.90 -11.25 14.08
CA TYR A 747 7.52 -9.93 14.59
C TYR A 747 8.73 -9.01 14.81
N GLN A 748 9.82 -9.55 15.35
CA GLN A 748 11.06 -8.80 15.54
C GLN A 748 11.63 -8.37 14.18
N SER A 749 11.70 -9.27 13.20
CA SER A 749 12.17 -8.94 11.86
C SER A 749 11.29 -7.90 11.17
N PHE A 750 9.96 -8.00 11.30
CA PHE A 750 9.02 -7.01 10.76
C PHE A 750 9.22 -5.62 11.40
N ASN A 751 9.41 -5.57 12.73
CA ASN A 751 9.58 -4.31 13.45
C ASN A 751 10.96 -3.67 13.24
N CYS A 752 12.02 -4.48 13.19
CA CYS A 752 13.41 -4.00 13.04
C CYS A 752 13.83 -3.78 11.59
N SER A 753 13.21 -4.45 10.62
CA SER A 753 13.57 -4.39 9.20
C SER A 753 12.35 -4.67 8.31
N TYR A 754 11.43 -3.70 8.28
CA TYR A 754 10.15 -3.80 7.57
C TYR A 754 10.35 -4.18 6.10
N GLU A 755 11.18 -3.43 5.37
CA GLU A 755 11.44 -3.68 3.94
C GLU A 755 11.95 -5.11 3.67
N LYS A 756 12.94 -5.57 4.44
CA LYS A 756 13.50 -6.92 4.29
C LYS A 756 12.46 -8.00 4.58
N TYR A 757 11.67 -7.81 5.64
CA TYR A 757 10.62 -8.76 6.01
C TYR A 757 9.56 -8.85 4.92
N VAL A 758 9.08 -7.70 4.46
CA VAL A 758 8.02 -7.60 3.45
C VAL A 758 8.49 -8.16 2.11
N LYS A 759 9.70 -7.84 1.64
CA LYS A 759 10.30 -8.46 0.45
C LYS A 759 10.32 -9.98 0.58
N LYS A 760 10.77 -10.52 1.73
CA LYS A 760 10.78 -11.97 1.99
C LYS A 760 9.36 -12.57 1.99
N TRP A 761 8.39 -11.86 2.55
CA TRP A 761 6.99 -12.27 2.58
C TRP A 761 6.39 -12.36 1.18
N ILE A 762 6.61 -11.33 0.34
CA ILE A 762 6.18 -11.32 -1.07
C ILE A 762 6.76 -12.52 -1.81
N LEU A 763 8.06 -12.77 -1.66
CA LEU A 763 8.72 -13.91 -2.29
C LEU A 763 8.06 -15.22 -1.88
N ASN A 764 7.81 -15.44 -0.60
CA ASN A 764 7.14 -16.65 -0.13
C ASN A 764 5.73 -16.80 -0.73
N LYS A 765 4.96 -15.71 -0.85
CA LYS A 765 3.63 -15.74 -1.45
C LYS A 765 3.65 -16.05 -2.95
N ILE A 766 4.67 -15.57 -3.67
CA ILE A 766 4.91 -15.99 -5.07
C ILE A 766 5.21 -17.50 -5.10
N LEU A 767 6.10 -17.99 -4.23
CA LEU A 767 6.43 -19.42 -4.19
C LEU A 767 5.21 -20.30 -3.85
N GLU A 768 4.36 -19.88 -2.90
CA GLU A 768 3.11 -20.56 -2.54
C GLU A 768 2.10 -20.56 -3.68
N ARG A 769 1.93 -19.44 -4.40
CA ARG A 769 0.94 -19.34 -5.49
C ARG A 769 1.33 -20.19 -6.70
N PHE A 770 2.64 -20.34 -6.96
CA PHE A 770 3.17 -21.02 -8.13
C PHE A 770 3.76 -22.42 -7.82
N SER A 771 3.60 -22.93 -6.59
CA SER A 771 4.06 -24.28 -6.21
C SER A 771 3.30 -25.39 -6.93
N ASP A 772 2.02 -25.16 -7.24
CA ASP A 772 1.10 -26.20 -7.73
C ASP A 772 1.08 -26.27 -9.28
N GLY A 773 1.91 -25.46 -9.95
CA GLY A 773 2.07 -25.48 -11.42
C GLY A 773 0.86 -24.99 -12.24
N SER A 774 -0.09 -24.29 -11.61
CA SER A 774 -1.42 -24.00 -12.17
C SER A 774 -1.47 -22.92 -13.26
N THR A 775 -0.41 -22.16 -13.49
CA THR A 775 -0.36 -21.06 -14.46
C THR A 775 0.72 -21.31 -15.51
N MET A 776 0.38 -22.08 -16.55
CA MET A 776 1.32 -22.44 -17.63
C MET A 776 1.54 -21.28 -18.62
N PHE A 777 1.94 -20.10 -18.14
CA PHE A 777 2.31 -18.97 -19.02
C PHE A 777 3.47 -19.34 -19.95
N GLU A 778 4.39 -20.20 -19.49
CA GLU A 778 5.48 -20.73 -20.32
C GLU A 778 4.95 -21.43 -21.56
N ASP A 779 3.88 -22.21 -21.42
CA ASP A 779 3.34 -22.97 -22.54
C ASP A 779 2.68 -22.08 -23.57
N GLN A 780 1.98 -21.03 -23.11
CA GLN A 780 1.38 -20.03 -23.98
C GLN A 780 2.44 -19.28 -24.79
N HIS A 781 3.52 -18.81 -24.14
CA HIS A 781 4.62 -18.12 -24.81
C HIS A 781 5.41 -19.04 -25.74
N LEU A 782 5.67 -20.28 -25.31
CA LEU A 782 6.33 -21.30 -26.12
C LEU A 782 5.53 -21.60 -27.39
N GLN A 783 4.21 -21.82 -27.28
CA GLN A 783 3.34 -22.05 -28.44
C GLN A 783 3.27 -20.83 -29.36
N SER A 784 3.19 -19.63 -28.79
CA SER A 784 3.27 -18.39 -29.56
C SER A 784 4.58 -18.29 -30.36
N CYS A 785 5.72 -18.68 -29.78
CA CYS A 785 7.01 -18.72 -30.47
C CYS A 785 7.08 -19.80 -31.55
N VAL A 786 6.67 -21.02 -31.24
CA VAL A 786 6.66 -22.14 -32.19
C VAL A 786 5.80 -21.83 -33.41
N ASN A 787 4.63 -21.20 -33.20
CA ASN A 787 3.79 -20.73 -34.30
C ASN A 787 4.47 -19.66 -35.14
N SER A 788 5.18 -18.70 -34.52
CA SER A 788 5.96 -17.69 -35.25
C SER A 788 7.10 -18.33 -36.07
N ILE A 789 7.81 -19.33 -35.52
CA ILE A 789 8.87 -20.06 -36.22
C ILE A 789 8.30 -20.84 -37.41
N ASN A 790 7.22 -21.58 -37.21
CA ASN A 790 6.57 -22.32 -38.30
C ASN A 790 6.07 -21.39 -39.40
N ASN A 791 5.48 -20.24 -39.05
CA ASN A 791 5.05 -19.24 -40.03
C ASN A 791 6.24 -18.67 -40.81
N ALA A 792 7.36 -18.36 -40.14
CA ALA A 792 8.59 -17.89 -40.79
C ALA A 792 9.14 -18.94 -41.77
N ILE A 793 9.19 -20.21 -41.38
CA ILE A 793 9.61 -21.33 -42.24
C ILE A 793 8.70 -21.44 -43.48
N GLN A 794 7.38 -21.36 -43.32
CA GLN A 794 6.45 -21.44 -44.44
C GLN A 794 6.58 -20.25 -45.40
N LYS A 795 6.76 -19.04 -44.86
CA LYS A 795 6.95 -17.84 -45.68
C LYS A 795 8.25 -17.93 -46.50
N ALA A 796 9.36 -18.32 -45.87
CA ALA A 796 10.64 -18.51 -46.55
C ALA A 796 10.57 -19.62 -47.63
N LYS A 797 9.74 -20.65 -47.45
CA LYS A 797 9.49 -21.66 -48.50
C LYS A 797 8.78 -21.06 -49.73
N THR A 798 7.83 -20.14 -49.52
CA THR A 798 7.03 -19.57 -50.62
C THR A 798 7.77 -18.55 -51.48
N GLU A 799 8.79 -17.87 -50.91
CA GLU A 799 9.49 -16.78 -51.60
C GLU A 799 10.59 -17.26 -52.59
N LYS A 800 10.83 -18.58 -52.71
CA LYS A 800 11.89 -19.18 -53.56
C LYS A 800 13.25 -18.47 -53.40
N SER A 801 13.73 -18.39 -52.17
CA SER A 801 15.10 -17.98 -51.89
C SER A 801 16.08 -18.99 -52.51
N GLY A 802 17.07 -18.50 -53.27
CA GLY A 802 17.81 -19.33 -54.22
C GLY A 802 18.76 -20.37 -53.62
N ASN A 803 19.25 -20.15 -52.39
CA ASN A 803 20.12 -21.09 -51.67
C ASN A 803 19.75 -21.19 -50.18
N LEU A 804 20.22 -22.23 -49.50
CA LEU A 804 19.92 -22.48 -48.09
C LEU A 804 20.31 -21.31 -47.16
N LYS A 805 21.40 -20.60 -47.49
CA LYS A 805 21.84 -19.43 -46.74
C LYS A 805 20.78 -18.32 -46.77
N SER A 806 20.28 -17.97 -47.96
CA SER A 806 19.19 -17.00 -48.11
C SER A 806 17.92 -17.45 -47.39
N PHE A 807 17.58 -18.74 -47.45
CA PHE A 807 16.43 -19.28 -46.72
C PHE A 807 16.54 -19.07 -45.19
N VAL A 808 17.70 -19.34 -44.60
CA VAL A 808 17.90 -19.15 -43.15
C VAL A 808 17.98 -17.66 -42.79
N GLU A 809 18.51 -16.82 -43.66
CA GLU A 809 18.47 -15.35 -43.48
C GLU A 809 17.03 -14.85 -43.48
N ASP A 810 16.17 -15.30 -44.41
CA ASP A 810 14.74 -14.94 -44.46
C ASP A 810 14.00 -15.38 -43.18
N VAL A 811 14.25 -16.61 -42.70
CA VAL A 811 13.67 -17.10 -41.43
C VAL A 811 14.14 -16.25 -40.24
N CYS A 812 15.43 -15.94 -40.16
CA CYS A 812 15.98 -15.07 -39.13
C CYS A 812 15.36 -13.67 -39.19
N GLN A 813 15.21 -13.11 -40.40
CA GLN A 813 14.61 -11.81 -40.63
C GLN A 813 13.17 -11.79 -40.13
N GLU A 814 12.32 -12.74 -40.52
CA GLU A 814 10.93 -12.80 -40.05
C GLU A 814 10.82 -12.85 -38.53
N LEU A 815 11.73 -13.57 -37.87
CA LEU A 815 11.78 -13.73 -36.42
C LEU A 815 12.41 -12.53 -35.68
N GLY A 816 13.02 -11.58 -36.39
CA GLY A 816 13.84 -10.50 -35.82
C GLY A 816 13.11 -9.52 -34.90
N ASP A 817 11.79 -9.45 -34.93
CA ASP A 817 11.00 -8.64 -34.00
C ASP A 817 10.71 -9.37 -32.67
N LYS A 818 10.90 -10.70 -32.63
CA LYS A 818 10.47 -11.55 -31.52
C LYS A 818 11.62 -12.30 -30.85
N LEU A 819 12.63 -12.73 -31.61
CA LEU A 819 13.73 -13.56 -31.14
C LEU A 819 15.08 -12.90 -31.43
N VAL A 820 16.02 -13.05 -30.49
CA VAL A 820 17.42 -12.66 -30.70
C VAL A 820 18.24 -13.92 -30.95
N ILE A 821 18.67 -14.11 -32.20
CA ILE A 821 19.48 -15.28 -32.58
C ILE A 821 20.96 -14.91 -32.49
N SER A 822 21.73 -15.73 -31.75
CA SER A 822 23.18 -15.55 -31.62
C SER A 822 23.86 -15.60 -32.98
N GLN A 823 24.58 -14.53 -33.31
CA GLN A 823 25.33 -14.45 -34.57
C GLN A 823 26.53 -15.39 -34.59
N ASP A 824 27.08 -15.73 -33.44
CA ASP A 824 28.17 -16.71 -33.37
C ASP A 824 27.64 -18.13 -33.63
N ALA A 825 26.48 -18.46 -33.08
CA ALA A 825 25.83 -19.74 -33.33
C ALA A 825 25.37 -19.85 -34.79
N LEU A 826 24.76 -18.79 -35.32
CA LEU A 826 24.34 -18.70 -36.72
C LEU A 826 25.53 -18.78 -37.66
N GLY A 827 26.59 -18.01 -37.40
CA GLY A 827 27.83 -18.02 -38.17
C GLY A 827 28.47 -19.40 -38.16
N ALA A 828 28.56 -20.07 -37.00
CA ALA A 828 29.08 -21.43 -36.92
C ALA A 828 28.22 -22.44 -37.70
N PHE A 829 26.89 -22.31 -37.66
CA PHE A 829 25.95 -23.16 -38.39
C PHE A 829 26.10 -23.03 -39.92
N MET A 830 26.35 -21.81 -40.41
CA MET A 830 26.45 -21.53 -41.85
C MET A 830 27.67 -22.18 -42.52
N ILE A 831 28.66 -22.63 -41.74
CA ILE A 831 29.90 -23.22 -42.23
C ILE A 831 29.63 -24.58 -42.88
N LEU A 832 30.15 -24.75 -44.10
CA LEU A 832 30.14 -26.01 -44.84
C LEU A 832 28.72 -26.62 -44.99
N ASN A 833 27.70 -25.77 -45.04
CA ASN A 833 26.31 -26.21 -45.09
C ASN A 833 25.85 -26.39 -46.54
N LYS A 834 25.87 -27.65 -47.02
CA LYS A 834 25.45 -28.03 -48.39
C LYS A 834 24.06 -28.70 -48.44
N ALA A 835 23.27 -28.57 -47.38
CA ALA A 835 21.96 -29.21 -47.30
C ALA A 835 20.98 -28.68 -48.37
N ASP A 836 20.14 -29.58 -48.89
CA ASP A 836 19.02 -29.22 -49.75
C ASP A 836 17.97 -28.41 -48.97
N GLN A 837 17.44 -27.36 -49.60
CA GLN A 837 16.53 -26.42 -48.96
C GLN A 837 15.18 -27.04 -48.60
N GLU A 838 14.58 -27.85 -49.49
CA GLU A 838 13.26 -28.44 -49.24
C GLU A 838 13.34 -29.48 -48.13
N GLN A 839 14.36 -30.35 -48.19
CA GLN A 839 14.60 -31.36 -47.17
C GLN A 839 14.99 -30.75 -45.83
N PHE A 840 15.87 -29.73 -45.81
CA PHE A 840 16.21 -29.00 -44.59
C PHE A 840 14.97 -28.38 -43.95
N ALA A 841 14.13 -27.73 -44.73
CA ALA A 841 12.95 -27.05 -44.20
C ALA A 841 11.84 -28.02 -43.74
N HIS A 842 11.83 -29.27 -44.24
CA HIS A 842 11.03 -30.36 -43.66
C HIS A 842 11.59 -30.78 -42.29
N TRP A 843 12.88 -31.14 -42.23
CA TRP A 843 13.52 -31.56 -40.98
C TRP A 843 13.52 -30.48 -39.90
N LEU A 844 13.68 -29.22 -40.27
CA LEU A 844 13.59 -28.09 -39.34
C LEU A 844 12.20 -28.00 -38.70
N THR A 845 11.14 -28.28 -39.44
CA THR A 845 9.77 -28.28 -38.89
C THR A 845 9.60 -29.40 -37.85
N GLU A 846 10.18 -30.58 -38.07
CA GLU A 846 10.17 -31.68 -37.09
C GLU A 846 11.04 -31.37 -35.87
N CYS A 847 12.26 -30.86 -36.07
CA CYS A 847 13.16 -30.46 -34.98
C CYS A 847 12.52 -29.39 -34.08
N VAL A 848 11.80 -28.42 -34.65
CA VAL A 848 11.08 -27.39 -33.88
C VAL A 848 9.98 -28.00 -33.01
N LYS A 849 9.29 -29.06 -33.46
CA LYS A 849 8.30 -29.79 -32.64
C LYS A 849 8.97 -30.50 -31.47
N GLU A 850 10.09 -31.18 -31.71
CA GLU A 850 10.87 -31.86 -30.67
C GLU A 850 11.46 -30.88 -29.66
N MET A 851 11.97 -29.74 -30.13
CA MET A 851 12.42 -28.63 -29.30
C MET A 851 11.31 -28.11 -28.40
N ALA A 852 10.10 -27.93 -28.94
CA ALA A 852 8.94 -27.49 -28.15
C ALA A 852 8.60 -28.49 -27.04
N GLN A 853 8.62 -29.79 -27.33
CA GLN A 853 8.40 -30.83 -26.30
C GLN A 853 9.50 -30.81 -25.24
N THR A 854 10.76 -30.72 -25.65
CA THR A 854 11.92 -30.68 -24.76
C THR A 854 11.88 -29.46 -23.83
N LEU A 855 11.59 -28.28 -24.37
CA LEU A 855 11.47 -27.04 -23.58
C LEU A 855 10.26 -27.10 -22.63
N ARG A 856 9.12 -27.62 -23.09
CA ARG A 856 7.93 -27.83 -22.25
C ARG A 856 8.25 -28.72 -21.04
N GLU A 857 8.98 -29.81 -21.24
CA GLU A 857 9.42 -30.67 -20.13
C GLU A 857 10.42 -29.98 -19.22
N LYS A 858 11.37 -29.24 -19.78
CA LYS A 858 12.35 -28.46 -19.00
C LYS A 858 11.64 -27.46 -18.10
N PHE A 859 10.72 -26.66 -18.63
CA PHE A 859 9.97 -25.67 -17.86
C PHE A 859 9.08 -26.29 -16.78
N LYS A 860 8.55 -27.51 -16.99
CA LYS A 860 7.82 -28.27 -15.97
C LYS A 860 8.72 -28.75 -14.83
N LYS A 861 9.96 -29.15 -15.14
CA LYS A 861 10.93 -29.66 -14.15
C LYS A 861 11.60 -28.54 -13.35
N THR A 862 11.78 -27.36 -13.93
CA THR A 862 12.42 -26.22 -13.25
C THR A 862 11.52 -25.65 -12.15
N ASN A 863 12.04 -25.56 -10.93
CA ASN A 863 11.31 -24.94 -9.83
C ASN A 863 11.19 -23.42 -10.00
N ILE A 864 10.17 -22.82 -9.37
CA ILE A 864 9.90 -21.38 -9.45
C ILE A 864 11.06 -20.53 -8.90
N GLN A 865 11.78 -20.99 -7.87
CA GLN A 865 12.88 -20.23 -7.27
C GLN A 865 14.03 -20.03 -8.27
N THR A 866 14.37 -21.06 -9.04
CA THR A 866 15.37 -20.98 -10.11
C THR A 866 14.85 -20.12 -11.27
N LYS A 867 13.56 -20.20 -11.60
CA LYS A 867 12.96 -19.34 -12.64
C LYS A 867 13.06 -17.86 -12.29
N LEU A 868 12.77 -17.48 -11.05
CA LEU A 868 12.81 -16.09 -10.59
C LEU A 868 14.20 -15.45 -10.75
N GLN A 869 15.28 -16.25 -10.70
CA GLN A 869 16.65 -15.78 -10.90
C GLN A 869 17.00 -15.48 -12.37
N SER A 870 16.19 -15.96 -13.32
CA SER A 870 16.42 -15.77 -14.76
C SER A 870 15.48 -14.75 -15.40
N LEU A 871 14.61 -14.10 -14.62
CA LEU A 871 13.63 -13.15 -15.15
C LEU A 871 14.25 -11.78 -15.39
N HIS A 872 13.87 -11.14 -16.49
CA HIS A 872 14.32 -9.79 -16.81
C HIS A 872 13.75 -8.73 -15.85
N VAL A 873 12.46 -8.87 -15.49
CA VAL A 873 11.76 -8.05 -14.50
C VAL A 873 11.58 -8.87 -13.23
N ASN A 874 12.06 -8.36 -12.10
CA ASN A 874 11.97 -9.04 -10.81
C ASN A 874 10.59 -8.80 -10.15
N PRO A 875 9.72 -9.83 -10.05
CA PRO A 875 8.37 -9.65 -9.52
C PRO A 875 8.33 -9.21 -8.06
N GLN A 876 9.30 -9.63 -7.25
CA GLN A 876 9.38 -9.30 -5.83
C GLN A 876 9.57 -7.80 -5.64
N ASN A 877 10.49 -7.19 -6.38
CA ASN A 877 10.80 -5.77 -6.29
C ASN A 877 9.67 -4.91 -6.85
N GLU A 878 9.08 -5.30 -7.97
CA GLU A 878 7.95 -4.56 -8.56
C GLU A 878 6.72 -4.56 -7.66
N LEU A 879 6.33 -5.72 -7.11
CA LEU A 879 5.23 -5.80 -6.16
C LEU A 879 5.52 -4.99 -4.89
N PHE A 880 6.75 -5.03 -4.39
CA PHE A 880 7.17 -4.26 -3.22
C PHE A 880 7.06 -2.74 -3.47
N ASN A 881 7.68 -2.25 -4.54
CA ASN A 881 7.70 -0.82 -4.89
C ASN A 881 6.27 -0.30 -5.11
N LYS A 882 5.39 -1.11 -5.71
CA LYS A 882 3.99 -0.76 -5.89
C LYS A 882 3.23 -0.62 -4.56
N LEU A 883 3.42 -1.58 -3.66
CA LEU A 883 2.57 -1.73 -2.46
C LEU A 883 3.06 -0.99 -1.23
N ILE A 884 4.32 -0.56 -1.19
CA ILE A 884 4.88 0.14 -0.03
C ILE A 884 4.43 1.59 0.12
N GLY A 885 3.90 2.23 -0.95
CA GLY A 885 3.44 3.61 -0.90
C GLY A 885 4.59 4.61 -0.90
N CYS A 886 4.48 5.70 -0.13
CA CYS A 886 5.56 6.70 -0.06
C CYS A 886 6.83 6.21 0.68
N GLY A 887 6.84 4.98 1.20
CA GLY A 887 8.02 4.37 1.83
C GLY A 887 8.38 4.93 3.22
N LYS A 888 7.74 6.03 3.64
CA LYS A 888 7.97 6.65 4.95
C LYS A 888 7.37 5.81 6.08
N GLN A 889 8.03 5.82 7.23
CA GLN A 889 7.50 5.25 8.47
C GLN A 889 7.25 6.37 9.48
N CYS A 890 6.21 6.24 10.29
CA CYS A 890 5.92 7.20 11.36
C CYS A 890 7.17 7.35 12.27
N PRO A 891 7.67 8.57 12.53
CA PRO A 891 8.91 8.76 13.29
C PRO A 891 8.81 8.31 14.76
N PHE A 892 7.60 8.09 15.28
CA PHE A 892 7.37 7.72 16.68
C PHE A 892 7.21 6.23 16.89
N CYS A 893 6.46 5.56 16.01
CA CYS A 893 6.17 4.14 16.15
C CYS A 893 6.79 3.30 15.03
N ALA A 894 7.24 3.91 13.94
CA ALA A 894 7.70 3.27 12.72
C ALA A 894 6.65 2.35 12.04
N SER A 895 5.35 2.60 12.26
CA SER A 895 4.30 2.08 11.38
C SER A 895 4.48 2.64 9.95
N PRO A 896 4.27 1.83 8.91
CA PRO A 896 4.38 2.27 7.52
C PRO A 896 3.30 3.30 7.18
N CYS A 897 3.65 4.29 6.38
CA CYS A 897 2.69 5.24 5.84
C CYS A 897 1.73 4.54 4.87
N GLU A 898 0.46 4.92 4.91
CA GLU A 898 -0.59 4.40 4.01
C GLU A 898 -0.87 5.34 2.83
N ALA A 899 -0.29 6.53 2.87
CA ALA A 899 -0.46 7.57 1.88
C ALA A 899 0.17 7.16 0.53
N GLY A 900 -0.53 7.47 -0.57
CA GLY A 900 -0.20 6.99 -1.91
C GLY A 900 0.59 7.97 -2.77
N GLY A 901 1.62 7.47 -3.45
CA GLY A 901 2.45 8.26 -4.37
C GLY A 901 3.71 8.84 -3.72
N THR A 902 4.71 9.15 -4.53
CA THR A 902 6.08 9.51 -4.11
C THR A 902 6.30 11.01 -3.85
N GLY A 903 5.24 11.79 -3.58
CA GLY A 903 5.35 13.26 -3.48
C GLY A 903 4.37 13.94 -2.54
N GLN A 904 3.81 13.23 -1.56
CA GLN A 904 2.82 13.80 -0.64
C GLN A 904 3.49 14.60 0.48
N HIS A 905 2.92 15.77 0.80
CA HIS A 905 3.34 16.62 1.91
C HIS A 905 2.74 16.19 3.27
N GLU A 906 1.70 15.36 3.25
CA GLU A 906 1.03 14.84 4.44
C GLU A 906 1.14 13.31 4.49
N HIS A 907 1.51 12.77 5.65
CA HIS A 907 1.70 11.34 5.89
C HIS A 907 0.72 10.87 6.97
N PHE A 908 0.06 9.73 6.73
CA PHE A 908 -0.88 9.14 7.69
C PHE A 908 -0.74 7.62 7.77
N THR A 909 -1.18 7.04 8.88
CA THR A 909 -1.37 5.61 9.06
C THR A 909 -2.56 5.39 9.98
N SER A 910 -3.42 4.45 9.62
CA SER A 910 -4.59 4.05 10.38
C SER A 910 -4.21 3.18 11.59
N LEU A 911 -3.06 2.50 11.53
CA LEU A 911 -2.59 1.56 12.54
C LEU A 911 -1.23 1.93 13.15
N HIS A 912 -1.21 2.89 14.07
CA HIS A 912 -0.04 3.17 14.90
C HIS A 912 0.25 2.04 15.89
N ARG A 913 1.54 1.68 16.04
CA ARG A 913 1.99 0.66 17.01
C ARG A 913 2.54 1.26 18.32
N PRO A 914 2.45 0.57 19.47
CA PRO A 914 3.08 0.97 20.72
C PRO A 914 4.58 1.24 20.56
N GLN A 915 5.09 2.26 21.26
CA GLN A 915 6.53 2.62 21.24
C GLN A 915 7.42 1.46 21.70
N ALA A 916 6.90 0.57 22.56
CA ALA A 916 7.52 -0.70 22.94
C ALA A 916 8.03 -1.53 21.75
N LEU A 917 7.30 -1.50 20.63
CA LEU A 917 7.61 -2.27 19.43
C LEU A 917 8.54 -1.53 18.46
N GLY A 918 8.75 -0.22 18.68
CA GLY A 918 9.56 0.68 17.84
C GLY A 918 10.99 0.92 18.32
N GLN A 919 11.54 0.09 19.23
CA GLN A 919 12.91 0.20 19.79
C GLN A 919 13.19 1.38 20.74
N TYR A 920 12.19 2.11 21.25
CA TYR A 920 12.41 3.25 22.16
C TYR A 920 12.47 2.83 23.64
N ARG A 921 13.47 3.32 24.40
CA ARG A 921 13.61 3.14 25.87
C ARG A 921 13.32 4.44 26.64
N LEU A 922 12.80 4.33 27.87
CA LEU A 922 12.57 5.44 28.80
C LEU A 922 13.90 6.02 29.32
N GLN A 923 14.01 7.35 29.42
CA GLN A 923 15.24 8.02 29.92
C GLN A 923 15.47 7.90 31.43
N THR A 924 14.46 7.50 32.21
CA THR A 924 14.50 7.53 33.68
C THR A 924 14.10 6.22 34.34
N GLY A 925 13.97 5.12 33.59
CA GLY A 925 13.72 3.79 34.14
C GLY A 925 13.88 2.70 33.10
N ASN A 926 14.46 1.56 33.48
CA ASN A 926 14.74 0.41 32.61
C ASN A 926 13.48 -0.33 32.09
N GLY A 927 12.30 0.31 32.00
CA GLY A 927 11.03 -0.33 31.58
C GLY A 927 10.63 -0.05 30.12
N ILE A 928 9.91 -0.98 29.50
CA ILE A 928 9.24 -0.82 28.20
C ILE A 928 7.91 -0.05 28.39
N LEU A 929 7.64 0.95 27.55
CA LEU A 929 6.42 1.78 27.59
C LEU A 929 5.24 1.08 26.91
N THR A 930 4.16 0.82 27.66
CA THR A 930 2.86 0.39 27.10
C THR A 930 2.10 1.52 26.41
N SER A 931 2.41 2.79 26.71
CA SER A 931 1.80 3.95 26.08
C SER A 931 2.67 4.59 25.01
N VAL A 932 2.02 5.01 23.92
CA VAL A 932 2.53 6.11 23.11
C VAL A 932 2.30 7.33 24.00
N THR A 933 3.30 7.85 24.71
CA THR A 933 3.17 9.19 25.34
C THR A 933 4.56 9.78 25.53
N LYS A 934 4.89 10.76 24.69
CA LYS A 934 5.77 11.86 25.08
C LYS A 934 5.10 13.16 24.63
N ARG A 935 4.86 14.08 25.57
CA ARG A 935 4.65 15.50 25.27
C ARG A 935 5.96 16.05 24.74
N PHE A 936 5.99 16.64 23.55
CA PHE A 936 7.05 17.59 23.18
C PHE A 936 6.52 18.78 22.39
N PHE A 937 7.05 19.94 22.74
CA PHE A 937 6.80 21.25 22.14
C PHE A 937 7.73 21.44 20.94
N GLN A 938 7.19 21.41 19.72
CA GLN A 938 7.72 22.20 18.62
C GLN A 938 6.51 22.82 17.93
N THR A 939 6.48 24.15 17.81
CA THR A 939 5.39 25.02 17.30
C THR A 939 4.30 25.51 18.27
N GLY A 940 4.38 25.22 19.57
CA GLY A 940 3.43 25.78 20.55
C GLY A 940 2.05 25.11 20.61
N LYS A 941 1.88 23.95 19.95
CA LYS A 941 0.70 23.07 20.09
C LYS A 941 1.09 21.73 20.73
N SER A 942 0.39 21.32 21.78
CA SER A 942 0.58 20.03 22.44
C SER A 942 -0.17 18.92 21.71
N HIS A 943 0.52 17.92 21.17
CA HIS A 943 -0.10 16.69 20.67
C HIS A 943 0.08 15.56 21.69
N GLN A 944 -1.02 15.01 22.18
CA GLN A 944 -1.05 13.76 22.96
C GLN A 944 -1.49 12.64 22.02
N MET A 945 -0.55 11.89 21.44
CA MET A 945 -0.91 10.56 20.92
C MET A 945 -1.12 9.65 22.14
N GLN A 946 -2.28 9.00 22.28
CA GLN A 946 -2.52 7.94 23.27
C GLN A 946 -2.05 6.59 22.72
N ALA A 947 -1.79 5.63 23.63
CA ALA A 947 -1.44 4.23 23.33
C ALA A 947 -2.32 3.65 22.21
N SER A 948 -1.77 2.81 21.33
CA SER A 948 -2.52 2.22 20.20
C SER A 948 -3.87 1.66 20.68
N ARG A 949 -4.98 2.28 20.27
CA ARG A 949 -6.33 1.88 20.68
C ARG A 949 -6.72 0.49 20.13
N HIS A 950 -6.06 0.07 19.06
CA HIS A 950 -6.26 -1.19 18.34
C HIS A 950 -5.88 -2.44 19.16
N HIS A 951 -6.81 -3.41 19.24
CA HIS A 951 -6.64 -4.67 19.97
C HIS A 951 -5.49 -5.51 19.43
N TYR A 952 -5.20 -5.40 18.13
CA TYR A 952 -4.11 -6.12 17.49
C TYR A 952 -2.76 -5.93 18.19
N TRP A 953 -2.30 -4.68 18.33
CA TRP A 953 -1.00 -4.41 18.93
C TRP A 953 -0.98 -4.63 20.44
N LYS A 954 -2.12 -4.46 21.11
CA LYS A 954 -2.27 -4.81 22.53
C LYS A 954 -2.07 -6.32 22.73
N TYR A 955 -2.72 -7.14 21.91
CA TYR A 955 -2.57 -8.60 21.92
C TYR A 955 -1.12 -9.03 21.64
N VAL A 956 -0.49 -8.48 20.60
CA VAL A 956 0.92 -8.76 20.27
C VAL A 956 1.86 -8.37 21.43
N LEU A 957 1.65 -7.21 22.06
CA LEU A 957 2.47 -6.77 23.18
C LEU A 957 2.28 -7.66 24.42
N VAL A 958 1.04 -8.06 24.74
CA VAL A 958 0.74 -9.02 25.82
C VAL A 958 1.48 -10.32 25.59
N LYS A 959 1.39 -10.84 24.37
CA LYS A 959 1.92 -12.15 24.01
C LYS A 959 3.44 -12.20 24.08
N TYR A 960 4.11 -11.21 23.50
CA TYR A 960 5.57 -11.20 23.36
C TYR A 960 6.28 -10.30 24.37
N ASN A 961 5.61 -9.81 25.41
CA ASN A 961 6.15 -8.83 26.36
C ASN A 961 7.55 -9.18 26.89
N LYS A 962 7.73 -10.42 27.35
CA LYS A 962 9.01 -10.90 27.90
C LYS A 962 10.09 -11.01 26.82
N GLN A 963 9.75 -11.55 25.66
CA GLN A 963 10.69 -11.71 24.55
C GLN A 963 11.12 -10.36 23.96
N LEU A 964 10.21 -9.38 23.90
CA LEU A 964 10.52 -7.99 23.55
C LEU A 964 11.47 -7.36 24.58
N ALA A 965 11.23 -7.60 25.88
CA ALA A 965 12.09 -7.14 26.96
C ALA A 965 13.52 -7.69 26.84
N GLU A 966 13.65 -8.98 26.58
CA GLU A 966 14.95 -9.64 26.37
C GLU A 966 15.65 -9.13 25.11
N ALA A 967 14.94 -9.10 23.97
CA ALA A 967 15.46 -8.64 22.69
C ALA A 967 15.93 -7.18 22.73
N PHE A 968 15.23 -6.33 23.47
CA PHE A 968 15.58 -4.92 23.64
C PHE A 968 16.39 -4.64 24.88
N ASN A 969 16.86 -5.65 25.62
CA ASN A 969 17.60 -5.54 26.88
C ASN A 969 16.98 -4.47 27.81
N ALA A 970 15.70 -4.66 28.10
CA ALA A 970 14.83 -3.82 28.92
C ALA A 970 14.00 -4.70 29.87
N LYS A 971 13.30 -4.09 30.84
CA LYS A 971 12.33 -4.80 31.69
C LYS A 971 10.99 -4.95 30.94
N PRO A 972 10.24 -6.05 31.16
CA PRO A 972 8.90 -6.22 30.62
C PRO A 972 8.01 -5.01 30.90
N ALA A 973 7.17 -4.67 29.93
CA ALA A 973 6.20 -3.61 30.05
C ALA A 973 5.17 -3.98 31.13
N ASP A 974 4.70 -2.99 31.89
CA ASP A 974 3.59 -3.18 32.82
C ASP A 974 2.27 -3.16 32.04
N ILE A 975 1.71 -4.35 31.80
CA ILE A 975 0.56 -4.55 30.91
C ILE A 975 -0.74 -4.56 31.73
N PRO A 976 -1.69 -3.66 31.41
CA PRO A 976 -3.00 -3.63 32.06
C PRO A 976 -3.70 -4.99 32.03
N ALA A 977 -4.40 -5.35 33.11
CA ALA A 977 -5.13 -6.62 33.20
C ALA A 977 -6.12 -6.81 32.03
N THR A 978 -6.81 -5.73 31.64
CA THR A 978 -7.77 -5.69 30.54
C THR A 978 -7.17 -6.07 29.18
N TRP A 979 -5.87 -5.88 28.96
CA TRP A 979 -5.23 -6.28 27.70
C TRP A 979 -5.02 -7.80 27.61
N ARG A 980 -4.95 -8.48 28.76
CA ARG A 980 -4.78 -9.94 28.83
C ARG A 980 -6.05 -10.70 28.47
N GLU A 981 -7.19 -10.00 28.45
CA GLU A 981 -8.50 -10.55 28.09
C GLU A 981 -8.77 -10.46 26.57
N ILE A 982 -7.90 -9.79 25.81
CA ILE A 982 -8.05 -9.66 24.36
C ILE A 982 -7.76 -10.99 23.68
N THR A 983 -8.77 -11.51 22.98
CA THR A 983 -8.71 -12.75 22.22
C THR A 983 -8.05 -12.56 20.84
N PRO A 984 -7.49 -13.63 20.23
CA PRO A 984 -7.00 -13.59 18.86
C PRO A 984 -8.05 -13.11 17.85
N GLU A 985 -9.31 -13.51 18.04
CA GLU A 985 -10.44 -13.14 17.18
C GLU A 985 -10.73 -11.63 17.29
N GLN A 986 -10.67 -11.06 18.49
CA GLN A 986 -10.79 -9.61 18.70
C GLN A 986 -9.61 -8.83 18.11
N ALA A 987 -8.41 -9.39 18.16
CA ALA A 987 -7.22 -8.81 17.53
C ALA A 987 -7.34 -8.81 15.99
N GLU A 988 -7.81 -9.90 15.39
CA GLU A 988 -8.09 -10.00 13.96
C GLU A 988 -9.23 -9.07 13.52
N ALA A 989 -10.33 -9.02 14.29
CA ALA A 989 -11.45 -8.13 14.01
C ALA A 989 -11.01 -6.65 13.99
N SER A 990 -10.22 -6.24 14.98
CA SER A 990 -9.63 -4.90 15.05
C SER A 990 -8.67 -4.62 13.89
N LEU A 991 -7.96 -5.63 13.38
CA LEU A 991 -7.09 -5.48 12.21
C LEU A 991 -7.89 -5.30 10.91
N LYS A 992 -8.95 -6.11 10.70
CA LYS A 992 -9.85 -5.97 9.53
C LYS A 992 -10.52 -4.60 9.51
N GLU A 993 -10.97 -4.14 10.67
CA GLU A 993 -11.59 -2.83 10.86
C GLU A 993 -10.61 -1.69 10.52
N ALA A 994 -9.37 -1.75 11.02
CA ALA A 994 -8.37 -0.72 10.80
C ALA A 994 -7.98 -0.52 9.32
N PHE A 995 -8.10 -1.56 8.49
CA PHE A 995 -7.76 -1.52 7.07
C PHE A 995 -8.96 -1.52 6.13
N HIS A 996 -10.18 -1.42 6.65
CA HIS A 996 -11.43 -1.44 5.88
C HIS A 996 -11.57 -2.68 4.96
N ILE A 997 -11.11 -3.85 5.45
CA ILE A 997 -11.20 -5.12 4.71
C ILE A 997 -12.54 -5.79 5.02
N ASN A 998 -13.33 -6.00 3.97
CA ASN A 998 -14.66 -6.62 4.01
C ASN A 998 -14.63 -8.02 4.62
#